data_AF-A0A085M8M6-F1
#
_entry.id   AF-A0A085M8M6-F1
#
_cell.length_a   1.000
_cell.length_b   1.000
_cell.length_c   1.000
_cell.angle_alpha   90.00
_cell.angle_beta   90.00
_cell.angle_gamma   90.00
#
_symmetry.space_group_name_H-M   'P 1'
#
loop_
_entity.id
_entity.type
_entity.pdbx_description
1 polymer ?
#
loop_
_entity_poly.entity_id
_entity_poly.type
_entity_poly.pdbx_seq_one_letter_code
_entity_poly.pdbx_strand_id
1 'polypeptide(L)'
;MKILPNYHNSNTCKSLVLFKVGGCEEVRLVKCDQEKITVSLEMITQLIEEYKKKHKRAKRNALALNNSLEKGSTGLKAHKKRRLRWWRYEIFHKSEKAKWEIIKGINRSSEQVIKIVSYKTEYVRASLWESQLLKTMNHENIVTFLGHKMFRAMHHFHYEFLSGGTLEWAVIKGLPVDMAIQYFKQLMSGIEYLHKRSITVRNLQLKHLLLSRNNVLKITNFTEACYFHDPKGQEIMQQGQSAPIEYMAPETFGGNEYRAESAEIFTCGIILFAMLTSEFPWEKAQPECSNYDSFGSTDVWYLSPFSLTPYKTRMLASVNLTWMESFWAMLSLAAVLLGVATNFYTDLFTSMAMMARYANIGKVKLPRWRLTELPSRWFTHFYIVATFTSELALTLSVLRLTGFVMHDAKPVIILQDVLSFLRQPVGTMETPTSTPSPRLNEATIVLCCFLFFAQALRRFFESAFLSVYSDTKMNIFHYLLGIVHYVMVPCSILIEGPSLTSPSIEESEASDIISNTYFVGALNKLTLMQWFGVALFVWASLKQHECFRILSAMRRGYSGDVLTHLHGVPQGGWFDYVACPHFFFEIIIYISIWVCQNLTWNTWSFVVIFVTVNQMIAASITREWYIRKFPEVYPTNRMALIPYIF
;
A
#
# COMPACT_ATOMS: atom_id res chain seq x y z
N MET A 1 -34.87 10.74 20.87
CA MET A 1 -35.47 9.76 21.80
C MET A 1 -36.24 8.76 20.95
N LYS A 2 -35.96 7.46 21.08
CA LYS A 2 -36.66 6.42 20.30
C LYS A 2 -37.34 5.47 21.29
N ILE A 3 -38.65 5.27 21.14
CA ILE A 3 -39.42 4.29 21.93
C ILE A 3 -39.33 2.96 21.17
N LEU A 4 -38.87 1.90 21.83
CA LEU A 4 -38.70 0.59 21.21
C LEU A 4 -40.03 -0.20 21.26
N PRO A 5 -40.41 -0.95 20.20
CA PRO A 5 -41.66 -1.71 20.21
C PRO A 5 -41.57 -2.97 21.09
N ASN A 6 -42.64 -3.19 21.86
CA ASN A 6 -43.04 -4.43 22.56
C ASN A 6 -42.05 -5.07 23.54
N TYR A 7 -42.21 -4.72 24.81
CA TYR A 7 -41.91 -5.61 25.94
C TYR A 7 -43.11 -5.61 26.89
N HIS A 8 -44.13 -6.43 26.59
CA HIS A 8 -45.21 -6.70 27.52
C HIS A 8 -44.85 -7.94 28.34
N ASN A 9 -44.54 -7.74 29.61
CA ASN A 9 -44.58 -8.81 30.60
C ASN A 9 -45.74 -8.48 31.56
N SER A 10 -46.58 -9.48 31.84
CA SER A 10 -47.85 -9.31 32.54
C SER A 10 -47.64 -8.68 33.92
N ASN A 11 -48.50 -7.70 34.24
CA ASN A 11 -48.73 -7.03 35.52
C ASN A 11 -48.03 -5.69 35.84
N THR A 12 -47.17 -5.10 34.99
CA THR A 12 -46.87 -3.63 35.09
C THR A 12 -46.51 -3.02 33.71
N CYS A 13 -47.18 -1.91 33.31
CA CYS A 13 -46.84 -1.17 32.10
C CYS A 13 -45.52 -0.38 32.29
N LYS A 14 -44.42 -0.87 31.70
CA LYS A 14 -43.12 -0.18 31.66
C LYS A 14 -42.64 -0.11 30.22
N SER A 15 -42.21 1.07 29.78
CA SER A 15 -41.68 1.27 28.43
C SER A 15 -40.18 1.57 28.48
N LEU A 16 -39.44 0.99 27.54
CA LEU A 16 -38.00 1.23 27.36
C LEU A 16 -37.79 2.43 26.45
N VAL A 17 -37.11 3.44 26.99
CA VAL A 17 -36.80 4.67 26.25
C VAL A 17 -35.30 4.79 26.06
N LEU A 18 -34.89 4.95 24.81
CA LEU A 18 -33.49 5.14 24.43
C LEU A 18 -33.17 6.63 24.28
N PHE A 19 -32.20 7.10 25.06
CA PHE A 19 -31.68 8.46 24.99
C PHE A 19 -30.32 8.46 24.30
N LYS A 20 -30.16 9.33 23.30
CA LYS A 20 -28.91 9.50 22.55
C LYS A 20 -28.50 10.96 22.62
N VAL A 21 -27.39 11.24 23.31
CA VAL A 21 -26.81 12.58 23.41
C VAL A 21 -25.30 12.44 23.28
N GLY A 22 -24.70 13.09 22.27
CA GLY A 22 -23.24 13.15 22.10
C GLY A 22 -22.53 11.81 21.88
N GLY A 23 -23.14 10.88 21.14
CA GLY A 23 -22.48 9.64 20.71
C GLY A 23 -22.46 8.48 21.72
N CYS A 24 -23.09 8.62 22.89
CA CYS A 24 -23.37 7.50 23.80
C CYS A 24 -24.88 7.24 23.90
N GLU A 25 -25.26 5.96 23.96
CA GLU A 25 -26.65 5.50 24.10
C GLU A 25 -26.87 4.97 25.52
N GLU A 26 -27.88 5.49 26.22
CA GLU A 26 -28.28 5.02 27.55
C GLU A 26 -29.75 4.60 27.52
N VAL A 27 -30.04 3.44 28.12
CA VAL A 27 -31.37 2.83 28.14
C VAL A 27 -31.95 2.94 29.55
N ARG A 28 -33.12 3.58 29.70
CA ARG A 28 -33.83 3.66 30.98
C ARG A 28 -35.24 3.09 30.89
N LEU A 29 -35.64 2.42 31.97
CA LEU A 29 -37.00 1.97 32.23
C LEU A 29 -37.81 3.13 32.79
N VAL A 30 -38.87 3.53 32.08
CA VAL A 30 -39.79 4.57 32.54
C VAL A 30 -41.16 3.92 32.83
N LYS A 31 -41.73 4.24 33.99
CA LYS A 31 -43.07 3.79 34.38
C LYS A 31 -44.09 4.63 33.62
N CYS A 32 -44.99 4.00 32.88
CA CYS A 32 -45.93 4.69 32.01
C CYS A 32 -47.31 4.69 32.68
N ASP A 33 -47.76 5.83 33.18
CA ASP A 33 -49.19 6.02 33.48
C ASP A 33 -49.89 6.33 32.16
N GLN A 34 -51.01 5.65 31.91
CA GLN A 34 -51.76 5.73 30.66
C GLN A 34 -52.45 7.09 30.54
N GLU A 35 -51.71 8.13 30.18
CA GLU A 35 -52.18 9.33 29.48
C GLU A 35 -50.98 10.23 29.15
N LYS A 36 -50.72 10.45 27.85
CA LYS A 36 -49.76 11.40 27.25
C LYS A 36 -48.47 11.67 28.06
N ILE A 37 -47.38 11.00 27.68
CA ILE A 37 -46.03 11.40 28.10
C ILE A 37 -45.68 12.75 27.47
N THR A 38 -45.96 13.84 28.18
CA THR A 38 -45.50 15.18 27.83
C THR A 38 -44.25 15.43 28.67
N VAL A 39 -43.07 15.15 28.13
CA VAL A 39 -41.81 15.44 28.83
C VAL A 39 -41.62 16.96 28.82
N SER A 40 -41.76 17.62 29.96
CA SER A 40 -41.56 19.07 30.05
C SER A 40 -40.10 19.43 29.79
N LEU A 41 -39.87 20.54 29.09
CA LEU A 41 -38.54 21.06 28.79
C LEU A 41 -37.71 21.27 30.07
N GLU A 42 -38.36 21.58 31.20
CA GLU A 42 -37.74 21.71 32.52
C GLU A 42 -37.12 20.40 33.03
N MET A 43 -37.79 19.26 32.84
CA MET A 43 -37.29 17.96 33.28
C MET A 43 -36.05 17.53 32.48
N ILE A 44 -36.01 17.83 31.19
CA ILE A 44 -34.84 17.61 30.32
C ILE A 44 -33.68 18.53 30.76
N THR A 45 -33.98 19.78 31.07
CA THR A 45 -32.96 20.76 31.48
C THR A 45 -32.36 20.42 32.84
N GLN A 46 -33.17 19.94 33.80
CA GLN A 46 -32.68 19.43 35.08
C GLN A 46 -31.81 18.18 34.94
N LEU A 47 -32.19 17.24 34.07
CA LEU A 47 -31.39 16.03 33.80
C LEU A 47 -30.04 16.37 33.13
N ILE A 48 -30.01 17.35 32.23
CA ILE A 48 -28.78 17.84 31.61
C ILE A 48 -27.87 18.51 32.65
N GLU A 49 -28.42 19.31 33.58
CA GLU A 49 -27.62 19.94 34.64
C GLU A 49 -27.10 18.93 35.67
N GLU A 50 -27.89 17.93 36.07
CA GLU A 50 -27.41 16.83 36.90
C GLU A 50 -26.28 16.05 36.21
N TYR A 51 -26.42 15.81 34.91
CA TYR A 51 -25.40 15.11 34.12
C TYR A 51 -24.11 15.94 33.99
N LYS A 52 -24.23 17.25 33.72
CA LYS A 52 -23.09 18.19 33.72
C LYS A 52 -22.40 18.22 35.08
N LYS A 53 -23.15 18.24 36.20
CA LYS A 53 -22.60 18.16 37.55
C LYS A 53 -21.87 16.84 37.81
N LYS A 54 -22.45 15.69 37.44
CA LYS A 54 -21.81 14.36 37.58
C LYS A 54 -20.53 14.27 36.75
N HIS A 55 -20.54 14.76 35.53
CA HIS A 55 -19.38 14.75 34.63
C HIS A 55 -18.28 15.71 35.11
N LYS A 56 -18.64 16.89 35.65
CA LYS A 56 -17.68 17.83 36.24
C LYS A 56 -17.07 17.29 37.54
N ARG A 57 -17.84 16.52 38.32
CA ARG A 57 -17.36 15.80 39.53
C ARG A 57 -16.45 14.61 39.17
N ALA A 58 -16.79 13.84 38.14
CA ALA A 58 -15.94 12.76 37.62
C ALA A 58 -14.62 13.31 37.04
N LYS A 59 -14.67 14.44 36.31
CA LYS A 59 -13.48 15.10 35.75
C LYS A 59 -12.60 15.74 36.85
N ARG A 60 -13.20 16.31 37.90
CA ARG A 60 -12.47 16.77 39.11
C ARG A 60 -11.86 15.61 39.89
N ASN A 61 -12.55 14.49 40.04
CA ASN A 61 -12.02 13.31 40.71
C ASN A 61 -10.88 12.67 39.92
N ALA A 62 -10.97 12.65 38.58
CA ALA A 62 -9.89 12.18 37.71
C ALA A 62 -8.67 13.12 37.75
N LEU A 63 -8.89 14.44 37.79
CA LEU A 63 -7.83 15.44 37.91
C LEU A 63 -7.19 15.43 39.31
N ALA A 64 -7.97 15.22 40.37
CA ALA A 64 -7.48 15.05 41.73
C ALA A 64 -6.69 13.74 41.89
N LEU A 65 -7.12 12.66 41.22
CA LEU A 65 -6.39 11.39 41.18
C LEU A 65 -5.05 11.56 40.44
N ASN A 66 -5.02 12.30 39.33
CA ASN A 66 -3.78 12.61 38.60
C ASN A 66 -2.84 13.51 39.40
N ASN A 67 -3.36 14.54 40.08
CA ASN A 67 -2.55 15.44 40.90
C ASN A 67 -2.02 14.76 42.18
N SER A 68 -2.74 13.77 42.73
CA SER A 68 -2.22 12.89 43.79
C SER A 68 -1.18 11.89 43.28
N LEU A 69 -1.27 11.46 42.01
CA LEU A 69 -0.26 10.60 41.37
C LEU A 69 1.05 11.36 41.06
N GLU A 70 0.97 12.65 40.73
CA GLU A 70 2.16 13.49 40.47
C GLU A 70 2.86 13.95 41.76
N LYS A 71 2.12 14.29 42.83
CA LYS A 71 2.71 14.69 44.13
C LYS A 71 3.35 13.56 44.93
N GLY A 72 3.13 12.29 44.55
CA GLY A 72 3.80 11.12 45.13
C GLY A 72 5.12 10.73 44.45
N SER A 73 5.59 11.50 43.46
CA SER A 73 6.70 11.09 42.57
C SER A 73 8.09 11.67 42.90
N THR A 74 8.29 12.30 44.07
CA THR A 74 9.59 12.84 44.52
C THR A 74 10.24 12.07 45.67
N GLY A 75 9.83 10.83 45.94
CA GLY A 75 10.49 9.99 46.93
C GLY A 75 10.33 8.50 46.62
N LEU A 76 11.45 7.79 46.69
CA LEU A 76 11.63 6.33 46.54
C LEU A 76 11.83 5.80 45.11
N LYS A 77 13.14 5.72 44.79
CA LYS A 77 13.77 4.65 44.02
C LYS A 77 13.21 3.27 44.43
N ALA A 78 13.09 2.39 43.44
CA ALA A 78 12.89 0.94 43.55
C ALA A 78 11.49 0.44 43.98
N HIS A 79 10.48 0.59 43.12
CA HIS A 79 9.42 -0.41 43.05
C HIS A 79 9.08 -0.80 41.60
N LYS A 80 9.33 -2.09 41.30
CA LYS A 80 8.92 -2.82 40.11
C LYS A 80 7.57 -2.32 39.57
N LYS A 81 7.58 -1.74 38.36
CA LYS A 81 6.41 -1.72 37.47
C LYS A 81 5.88 -3.15 37.43
N ARG A 82 4.71 -3.38 38.04
CA ARG A 82 3.98 -4.65 37.99
C ARG A 82 3.42 -4.80 36.57
N ARG A 83 4.31 -5.08 35.60
CA ARG A 83 3.97 -5.61 34.28
C ARG A 83 3.24 -6.93 34.55
N LEU A 84 1.97 -6.97 34.20
CA LEU A 84 1.20 -8.20 34.21
C LEU A 84 1.94 -9.24 33.37
N ARG A 85 2.20 -10.40 33.97
CA ARG A 85 2.93 -11.52 33.37
C ARG A 85 2.11 -12.11 32.23
N TRP A 86 2.39 -11.70 30.99
CA TRP A 86 1.93 -12.35 29.76
C TRP A 86 3.00 -13.29 29.16
N TRP A 87 4.01 -13.70 29.94
CA TRP A 87 5.18 -14.47 29.47
C TRP A 87 4.87 -15.86 28.89
N ARG A 88 3.65 -16.38 29.03
CA ARG A 88 3.32 -17.76 28.64
C ARG A 88 2.67 -17.88 27.26
N TYR A 89 2.28 -16.76 26.63
CA TYR A 89 1.62 -16.74 25.32
C TYR A 89 2.29 -15.74 24.39
N GLU A 90 2.59 -16.18 23.17
CA GLU A 90 3.05 -15.32 22.09
C GLU A 90 1.82 -14.81 21.32
N ILE A 91 1.61 -13.49 21.29
CA ILE A 91 0.47 -12.87 20.59
C ILE A 91 0.86 -12.72 19.12
N PHE A 92 0.14 -13.38 18.22
CA PHE A 92 0.42 -13.33 16.78
C PHE A 92 -0.62 -12.54 16.00
N HIS A 93 -1.79 -12.26 16.57
CA HIS A 93 -2.81 -11.45 15.92
C HIS A 93 -3.63 -10.60 16.90
N LYS A 94 -3.82 -9.33 16.53
CA LYS A 94 -4.66 -8.36 17.23
C LYS A 94 -5.50 -7.62 16.19
N SER A 95 -6.83 -7.63 16.36
CA SER A 95 -7.72 -6.91 15.44
C SER A 95 -7.51 -5.40 15.54
N GLU A 96 -7.22 -4.75 14.41
CA GLU A 96 -6.98 -3.30 14.33
C GLU A 96 -8.27 -2.46 14.33
N LYS A 97 -9.35 -2.99 13.72
CA LYS A 97 -10.68 -2.32 13.68
C LYS A 97 -11.30 -2.16 15.07
N ALA A 98 -10.85 -2.95 16.04
CA ALA A 98 -11.46 -3.07 17.35
C ALA A 98 -10.38 -3.19 18.43
N LYS A 99 -9.81 -2.04 18.82
CA LYS A 99 -8.71 -1.93 19.78
C LYS A 99 -9.04 -2.73 21.05
N TRP A 100 -8.46 -3.94 21.17
CA TRP A 100 -8.54 -4.90 22.30
C TRP A 100 -9.73 -5.89 22.36
N GLU A 101 -10.50 -6.08 21.29
CA GLU A 101 -11.71 -6.92 21.37
C GLU A 101 -11.46 -8.42 21.18
N ILE A 102 -10.55 -8.79 20.28
CA ILE A 102 -10.13 -10.18 20.04
C ILE A 102 -8.60 -10.25 19.97
N ILE A 103 -8.01 -11.13 20.78
CA ILE A 103 -6.56 -11.40 20.79
C ILE A 103 -6.36 -12.90 20.58
N LYS A 104 -5.49 -13.28 19.65
CA LYS A 104 -5.06 -14.68 19.49
C LYS A 104 -3.63 -14.85 19.95
N GLY A 105 -3.37 -15.88 20.74
CA GLY A 105 -2.03 -16.20 21.23
C GLY A 105 -1.77 -17.70 21.30
N ILE A 106 -0.50 -18.09 21.22
CA ILE A 106 -0.06 -19.49 21.27
C ILE A 106 0.74 -19.71 22.55
N ASN A 107 0.42 -20.76 23.30
CA ASN A 107 1.31 -21.27 24.34
C ASN A 107 2.07 -22.48 23.81
N ARG A 108 3.34 -22.25 23.48
CA ARG A 108 4.25 -23.28 22.95
C ARG A 108 4.56 -24.39 23.95
N SER A 109 4.43 -24.15 25.27
CA SER A 109 4.67 -25.19 26.29
C SER A 109 3.52 -26.19 26.44
N SER A 110 2.31 -25.81 26.04
CA SER A 110 1.13 -26.67 26.13
C SER A 110 0.52 -27.02 24.77
N GLU A 111 1.12 -26.53 23.66
CA GLU A 111 0.61 -26.63 22.29
C GLU A 111 -0.87 -26.23 22.17
N GLN A 112 -1.22 -25.06 22.72
CA GLN A 112 -2.60 -24.54 22.68
C GLN A 112 -2.67 -23.16 22.04
N VAL A 113 -3.76 -22.92 21.32
CA VAL A 113 -4.17 -21.59 20.87
C VAL A 113 -5.22 -21.04 21.83
N ILE A 114 -5.09 -19.77 22.20
CA ILE A 114 -6.12 -19.03 22.94
C ILE A 114 -6.68 -17.92 22.08
N LYS A 115 -8.01 -17.91 21.95
CA LYS A 115 -8.82 -16.78 21.47
C LYS A 115 -9.38 -16.05 22.70
N ILE A 116 -8.94 -14.83 22.93
CA ILE A 116 -9.39 -13.96 24.03
C ILE A 116 -10.41 -12.98 23.46
N VAL A 117 -11.60 -12.94 24.04
CA VAL A 117 -12.70 -12.05 23.63
C VAL A 117 -13.17 -11.21 24.82
N SER A 118 -13.29 -9.90 24.64
CA SER A 118 -13.78 -8.99 25.68
C SER A 118 -15.26 -9.19 26.01
N TYR A 119 -15.62 -9.24 27.29
CA TYR A 119 -17.00 -9.48 27.76
C TYR A 119 -18.04 -8.50 27.20
N LYS A 120 -17.62 -7.30 26.79
CA LYS A 120 -18.52 -6.24 26.33
C LYS A 120 -18.87 -6.30 24.83
N THR A 121 -18.40 -7.30 24.09
CA THR A 121 -18.55 -7.35 22.63
C THR A 121 -19.65 -8.31 22.20
N GLU A 122 -20.28 -8.02 21.07
CA GLU A 122 -21.25 -8.92 20.43
C GLU A 122 -20.62 -10.27 20.03
N TYR A 123 -19.31 -10.28 19.76
CA TYR A 123 -18.50 -11.45 19.40
C TYR A 123 -18.45 -12.53 20.50
N VAL A 124 -18.76 -12.18 21.76
CA VAL A 124 -18.83 -13.15 22.86
C VAL A 124 -19.92 -14.18 22.59
N ARG A 125 -21.09 -13.76 22.08
CA ARG A 125 -22.22 -14.68 21.82
C ARG A 125 -21.84 -15.73 20.78
N ALA A 126 -21.29 -15.28 19.65
CA ALA A 126 -20.84 -16.17 18.58
C ALA A 126 -19.71 -17.11 19.03
N SER A 127 -18.79 -16.64 19.88
CA SER A 127 -17.71 -17.49 20.41
C SER A 127 -18.17 -18.47 21.48
N LEU A 128 -19.16 -18.10 22.30
CA LEU A 128 -19.81 -19.02 23.25
C LEU A 128 -20.58 -20.10 22.51
N TRP A 129 -21.31 -19.73 21.47
CA TRP A 129 -22.00 -20.66 20.57
C TRP A 129 -21.03 -21.66 19.94
N GLU A 130 -19.96 -21.17 19.29
CA GLU A 130 -18.88 -22.00 18.76
C GLU A 130 -18.34 -22.98 19.82
N SER A 131 -18.13 -22.50 21.06
CA SER A 131 -17.63 -23.37 22.14
C SER A 131 -18.63 -24.44 22.59
N GLN A 132 -19.93 -24.18 22.49
CA GLN A 132 -20.97 -25.16 22.82
C GLN A 132 -21.06 -26.23 21.75
N LEU A 133 -21.00 -25.84 20.48
CA LEU A 133 -20.95 -26.76 19.34
C LEU A 133 -19.71 -27.66 19.41
N LEU A 134 -18.51 -27.08 19.54
CA LEU A 134 -17.27 -27.86 19.50
C LEU A 134 -17.10 -28.81 20.68
N LYS A 135 -17.75 -28.55 21.83
CA LYS A 135 -17.75 -29.49 22.97
C LYS A 135 -18.43 -30.82 22.68
N THR A 136 -19.36 -30.86 21.73
CA THR A 136 -20.09 -32.07 21.35
C THR A 136 -19.49 -32.75 20.12
N MET A 137 -18.41 -32.19 19.56
CA MET A 137 -17.77 -32.66 18.35
C MET A 137 -16.49 -33.42 18.66
N ASN A 138 -16.31 -34.58 18.04
CA ASN A 138 -15.08 -35.34 18.05
C ASN A 138 -14.85 -35.96 16.67
N HIS A 139 -13.99 -35.33 15.89
CA HIS A 139 -13.65 -35.77 14.54
C HIS A 139 -12.23 -35.33 14.19
N GLU A 140 -11.49 -36.15 13.42
CA GLU A 140 -10.10 -35.86 13.07
C GLU A 140 -9.96 -34.55 12.30
N ASN A 141 -10.88 -34.27 11.38
CA ASN A 141 -10.89 -33.07 10.53
C ASN A 141 -11.65 -31.87 11.12
N ILE A 142 -11.93 -31.86 12.43
CA ILE A 142 -12.54 -30.72 13.14
C ILE A 142 -11.60 -30.29 14.26
N VAL A 143 -11.45 -28.97 14.46
CA VAL A 143 -10.62 -28.46 15.54
C VAL A 143 -11.12 -28.87 16.91
N THR A 144 -10.20 -29.32 17.76
CA THR A 144 -10.47 -29.75 19.12
C THR A 144 -10.56 -28.53 20.03
N PHE A 145 -11.71 -28.37 20.68
CA PHE A 145 -11.91 -27.37 21.71
C PHE A 145 -11.48 -27.90 23.08
N LEU A 146 -10.51 -27.24 23.70
CA LEU A 146 -9.89 -27.69 24.95
C LEU A 146 -10.55 -27.09 26.20
N GLY A 147 -11.27 -25.98 26.06
CA GLY A 147 -12.03 -25.41 27.16
C GLY A 147 -12.22 -23.89 27.11
N HIS A 148 -13.12 -23.40 27.95
CA HIS A 148 -13.42 -21.99 28.13
C HIS A 148 -13.12 -21.57 29.56
N LYS A 149 -12.45 -20.42 29.73
CA LYS A 149 -12.19 -19.81 31.03
C LYS A 149 -12.57 -18.33 31.02
N MET A 150 -13.08 -17.86 32.14
CA MET A 150 -13.32 -16.43 32.37
C MET A 150 -12.20 -15.86 33.22
N PHE A 151 -11.53 -14.82 32.75
CA PHE A 151 -10.49 -14.15 33.51
C PHE A 151 -10.58 -12.63 33.32
N ARG A 152 -10.74 -11.87 34.42
CA ARG A 152 -10.76 -10.39 34.42
C ARG A 152 -11.69 -9.77 33.35
N ALA A 153 -12.93 -10.26 33.29
CA ALA A 153 -13.93 -9.84 32.31
C ALA A 153 -13.53 -10.08 30.83
N MET A 154 -12.71 -11.11 30.58
CA MET A 154 -12.37 -11.60 29.26
C MET A 154 -12.69 -13.10 29.18
N HIS A 155 -13.26 -13.53 28.06
CA HIS A 155 -13.46 -14.94 27.73
C HIS A 155 -12.22 -15.49 27.04
N HIS A 156 -11.65 -16.55 27.58
CA HIS A 156 -10.51 -17.26 27.00
C HIS A 156 -11.00 -18.60 26.47
N PHE A 157 -10.96 -18.78 25.16
CA PHE A 157 -11.32 -20.00 24.47
C PHE A 157 -10.04 -20.71 24.03
N HIS A 158 -9.85 -21.95 24.48
CA HIS A 158 -8.65 -22.75 24.24
C HIS A 158 -8.93 -23.81 23.18
N TYR A 159 -8.04 -23.91 22.19
CA TYR A 159 -8.11 -24.87 21.09
C TYR A 159 -6.76 -25.58 20.95
N GLU A 160 -6.74 -26.74 20.29
CA GLU A 160 -5.49 -27.37 19.85
C GLU A 160 -4.67 -26.44 18.95
N PHE A 161 -3.35 -26.56 18.99
CA PHE A 161 -2.46 -25.82 18.10
C PHE A 161 -2.18 -26.60 16.82
N LEU A 162 -2.40 -25.95 15.67
CA LEU A 162 -2.17 -26.51 14.34
C LEU A 162 -0.97 -25.80 13.70
N SER A 163 0.17 -26.48 13.70
CA SER A 163 1.46 -25.88 13.32
C SER A 163 1.71 -25.80 11.81
N GLY A 164 0.89 -26.43 10.98
CA GLY A 164 1.03 -26.49 9.53
C GLY A 164 0.53 -25.24 8.79
N GLY A 165 -0.03 -24.26 9.50
CA GLY A 165 -0.53 -23.01 8.91
C GLY A 165 -1.90 -23.15 8.25
N THR A 166 -2.28 -22.17 7.44
CA THR A 166 -3.55 -22.15 6.71
C THR A 166 -3.43 -22.90 5.38
N LEU A 167 -4.52 -23.52 4.94
CA LEU A 167 -4.60 -24.09 3.60
C LEU A 167 -4.44 -23.01 2.52
N GLU A 168 -4.92 -21.79 2.77
CA GLU A 168 -4.71 -20.62 1.91
C GLU A 168 -3.23 -20.44 1.53
N TRP A 169 -2.32 -20.52 2.51
CA TRP A 169 -0.90 -20.39 2.22
C TRP A 169 -0.33 -21.59 1.44
N ALA A 170 -0.86 -22.79 1.68
CA ALA A 170 -0.49 -23.97 0.90
C ALA A 170 -0.94 -23.86 -0.57
N VAL A 171 -2.14 -23.32 -0.82
CA VAL A 171 -2.65 -23.03 -2.16
C VAL A 171 -1.81 -21.96 -2.85
N ILE A 172 -1.50 -20.84 -2.18
CA ILE A 172 -0.63 -19.77 -2.71
C ILE A 172 0.74 -20.31 -3.14
N LYS A 173 1.26 -21.32 -2.45
CA LYS A 173 2.55 -21.94 -2.81
C LYS A 173 2.50 -22.89 -3.99
N GLY A 174 1.30 -23.25 -4.45
CA GLY A 174 1.07 -24.33 -5.40
C GLY A 174 0.99 -25.67 -4.67
N LEU A 175 -0.18 -26.27 -4.71
CA LEU A 175 -0.46 -27.55 -4.08
C LEU A 175 -0.40 -28.68 -5.13
N PRO A 176 0.38 -29.75 -4.93
CA PRO A 176 0.33 -30.92 -5.81
C PRO A 176 -1.08 -31.51 -5.84
N VAL A 177 -1.53 -31.96 -7.01
CA VAL A 177 -2.88 -32.51 -7.21
C VAL A 177 -3.18 -33.64 -6.22
N ASP A 178 -2.23 -34.53 -5.96
CA ASP A 178 -2.41 -35.60 -4.98
C ASP A 178 -2.68 -35.08 -3.56
N MET A 179 -1.99 -34.01 -3.15
CA MET A 179 -2.24 -33.37 -1.86
C MET A 179 -3.57 -32.61 -1.84
N ALA A 180 -3.95 -31.96 -2.95
CA ALA A 180 -5.26 -31.33 -3.10
C ALA A 180 -6.39 -32.35 -2.93
N ILE A 181 -6.27 -33.53 -3.56
CA ILE A 181 -7.22 -34.63 -3.43
C ILE A 181 -7.26 -35.13 -1.97
N GLN A 182 -6.10 -35.31 -1.32
CA GLN A 182 -6.04 -35.75 0.08
C GLN A 182 -6.71 -34.76 1.03
N TYR A 183 -6.41 -33.47 0.90
CA TYR A 183 -7.05 -32.42 1.70
C TYR A 183 -8.53 -32.31 1.41
N PHE A 184 -8.96 -32.47 0.15
CA PHE A 184 -10.37 -32.46 -0.18
C PHE A 184 -11.12 -33.64 0.42
N LYS A 185 -10.55 -34.85 0.40
CA LYS A 185 -11.14 -36.03 1.09
C LYS A 185 -11.32 -35.78 2.58
N GLN A 186 -10.32 -35.17 3.22
CA GLN A 186 -10.36 -34.81 4.64
C GLN A 186 -11.39 -33.72 4.92
N LEU A 187 -11.49 -32.71 4.06
CA LEU A 187 -12.53 -31.68 4.14
C LEU A 187 -13.92 -32.31 4.07
N MET A 188 -14.17 -33.14 3.04
CA MET A 188 -15.45 -33.81 2.85
C MET A 188 -15.80 -34.75 4.00
N SER A 189 -14.82 -35.44 4.59
CA SER A 189 -15.03 -36.26 5.79
C SER A 189 -15.49 -35.41 6.99
N GLY A 190 -14.90 -34.23 7.20
CA GLY A 190 -15.34 -33.29 8.23
C GLY A 190 -16.74 -32.71 7.97
N ILE A 191 -17.04 -32.38 6.72
CA ILE A 191 -18.36 -31.86 6.30
C ILE A 191 -19.44 -32.93 6.47
N GLU A 192 -19.19 -34.17 6.04
CA GLU A 192 -20.12 -35.29 6.23
C GLU A 192 -20.43 -35.52 7.72
N TYR A 193 -19.41 -35.46 8.58
CA TYR A 193 -19.59 -35.57 10.02
C TYR A 193 -20.53 -34.48 10.60
N LEU A 194 -20.40 -33.25 10.11
CA LEU A 194 -21.20 -32.10 10.52
C LEU A 194 -22.63 -32.19 9.99
N HIS A 195 -22.80 -32.52 8.71
CA HIS A 195 -24.10 -32.64 8.05
C HIS A 195 -24.93 -33.77 8.66
N LYS A 196 -24.32 -34.90 9.05
CA LYS A 196 -24.99 -35.98 9.82
C LYS A 196 -25.55 -35.53 11.17
N ARG A 197 -25.06 -34.41 11.71
CA ARG A 197 -25.55 -33.79 12.96
C ARG A 197 -26.42 -32.56 12.68
N SER A 198 -26.82 -32.38 11.42
CA SER A 198 -27.60 -31.26 10.93
C SER A 198 -26.91 -29.91 11.14
N ILE A 199 -25.58 -29.84 11.13
CA ILE A 199 -24.79 -28.61 11.35
C ILE A 199 -24.13 -28.19 10.04
N THR A 200 -24.23 -26.90 9.72
CA THR A 200 -23.44 -26.25 8.65
C THR A 200 -22.53 -25.19 9.24
N VAL A 201 -21.36 -24.95 8.66
CA VAL A 201 -20.35 -23.97 9.12
C VAL A 201 -20.65 -22.57 8.61
N ARG A 202 -21.20 -22.44 7.38
CA ARG A 202 -21.61 -21.20 6.69
C ARG A 202 -20.51 -20.16 6.38
N ASN A 203 -19.32 -20.30 6.94
CA ASN A 203 -18.17 -19.43 6.69
C ASN A 203 -16.90 -20.24 6.37
N LEU A 204 -17.09 -21.31 5.59
CA LEU A 204 -16.02 -22.19 5.13
C LEU A 204 -15.17 -21.48 4.07
N GLN A 205 -13.86 -21.36 4.31
CA GLN A 205 -12.92 -20.71 3.40
C GLN A 205 -11.48 -21.15 3.69
N LEU A 206 -10.57 -20.94 2.74
CA LEU A 206 -9.19 -21.43 2.80
C LEU A 206 -8.43 -21.00 4.07
N LYS A 207 -8.68 -19.77 4.56
CA LYS A 207 -8.05 -19.26 5.79
C LYS A 207 -8.61 -19.86 7.10
N HIS A 208 -9.76 -20.54 7.03
CA HIS A 208 -10.39 -21.24 8.16
C HIS A 208 -10.13 -22.76 8.12
N LEU A 209 -9.41 -23.24 7.11
CA LEU A 209 -8.91 -24.60 7.02
C LEU A 209 -7.44 -24.60 7.45
N LEU A 210 -7.13 -25.26 8.56
CA LEU A 210 -5.79 -25.28 9.14
C LEU A 210 -5.16 -26.67 9.00
N LEU A 211 -3.84 -26.70 8.87
CA LEU A 211 -3.07 -27.92 8.71
C LEU A 211 -2.32 -28.27 10.00
N SER A 212 -2.34 -29.54 10.39
CA SER A 212 -1.46 -30.09 11.41
C SER A 212 -0.05 -30.34 10.86
N ARG A 213 0.92 -30.63 11.74
CA ARG A 213 2.28 -31.05 11.36
C ARG A 213 2.29 -32.29 10.45
N ASN A 214 1.30 -33.17 10.62
CA ASN A 214 1.18 -34.42 9.89
C ASN A 214 0.31 -34.29 8.63
N ASN A 215 0.14 -33.07 8.07
CA ASN A 215 -0.71 -32.80 6.91
C ASN A 215 -2.16 -33.27 7.10
N VAL A 216 -2.68 -33.11 8.33
CA VAL A 216 -4.10 -33.32 8.63
C VAL A 216 -4.81 -31.96 8.57
N LEU A 217 -5.77 -31.83 7.68
CA LEU A 217 -6.65 -30.67 7.52
C LEU A 217 -7.74 -30.69 8.59
N LYS A 218 -7.92 -29.55 9.24
CA LYS A 218 -8.98 -29.33 10.22
C LYS A 218 -9.80 -28.09 9.91
N ILE A 219 -11.12 -28.23 9.98
CA ILE A 219 -12.10 -27.15 9.88
C ILE A 219 -12.10 -26.37 11.19
N THR A 220 -12.06 -25.04 11.08
CA THR A 220 -12.04 -24.11 12.22
C THR A 220 -13.07 -22.98 12.05
N ASN A 221 -13.26 -22.18 13.10
CA ASN A 221 -14.08 -20.97 13.12
C ASN A 221 -15.58 -21.21 12.89
N PHE A 222 -16.26 -21.77 13.89
CA PHE A 222 -17.67 -22.15 13.86
C PHE A 222 -18.60 -21.02 14.36
N THR A 223 -18.19 -19.76 14.28
CA THR A 223 -18.96 -18.63 14.83
C THR A 223 -20.27 -18.38 14.10
N GLU A 224 -20.32 -18.72 12.80
CA GLU A 224 -21.51 -18.60 11.93
C GLU A 224 -22.26 -19.92 11.75
N ALA A 225 -21.82 -20.98 12.43
CA ALA A 225 -22.37 -22.32 12.24
C ALA A 225 -23.84 -22.36 12.71
N CYS A 226 -24.69 -23.13 12.04
CA CYS A 226 -26.10 -23.25 12.41
C CYS A 226 -26.64 -24.65 12.18
N TYR A 227 -27.78 -24.94 12.80
CA TYR A 227 -28.54 -26.15 12.53
C TYR A 227 -29.44 -25.95 11.31
N PHE A 228 -29.49 -26.92 10.39
CA PHE A 228 -30.40 -26.92 9.23
C PHE A 228 -31.58 -27.90 9.38
N HIS A 229 -31.64 -28.63 10.49
CA HIS A 229 -32.84 -29.33 10.94
C HIS A 229 -33.11 -28.99 12.41
N ASP A 230 -34.39 -28.85 12.76
CA ASP A 230 -34.81 -28.66 14.15
C ASP A 230 -34.81 -30.00 14.93
N PRO A 231 -34.98 -29.99 16.26
CA PRO A 231 -35.05 -31.23 17.05
C PRO A 231 -36.21 -32.18 16.67
N LYS A 232 -37.18 -31.72 15.88
CA LYS A 232 -38.31 -32.51 15.37
C LYS A 232 -38.04 -33.05 13.96
N GLY A 233 -36.87 -32.76 13.38
CA GLY A 233 -36.50 -33.17 12.03
C GLY A 233 -37.07 -32.28 10.92
N GLN A 234 -37.60 -31.09 11.24
CA GLN A 234 -38.06 -30.13 10.24
C GLN A 234 -36.89 -29.34 9.67
N GLU A 235 -36.86 -29.18 8.34
CA GLU A 235 -35.85 -28.42 7.64
C GLU A 235 -35.89 -26.93 8.03
N ILE A 236 -34.74 -26.35 8.35
CA ILE A 236 -34.58 -24.94 8.70
C ILE A 236 -33.87 -24.23 7.55
N MET A 237 -34.63 -23.41 6.83
CA MET A 237 -34.08 -22.54 5.79
C MET A 237 -33.27 -21.40 6.41
N GLN A 238 -32.18 -21.01 5.74
CA GLN A 238 -31.32 -19.92 6.17
C GLN A 238 -31.53 -18.68 5.30
N GLN A 239 -31.26 -17.52 5.88
CA GLN A 239 -31.21 -16.25 5.17
C GLN A 239 -29.89 -15.53 5.47
N GLY A 240 -29.53 -14.58 4.60
CA GLY A 240 -28.37 -13.71 4.79
C GLY A 240 -27.03 -14.30 4.35
N GLN A 241 -26.04 -13.42 4.23
CA GLN A 241 -24.70 -13.72 3.73
C GLN A 241 -23.71 -13.89 4.90
N SER A 242 -23.01 -15.02 4.95
CA SER A 242 -22.12 -15.39 6.08
C SER A 242 -20.68 -15.74 5.66
N ALA A 243 -20.37 -15.73 4.36
CA ALA A 243 -19.05 -15.98 3.80
C ALA A 243 -18.55 -14.76 3.00
N PRO A 244 -17.33 -14.76 2.44
CA PRO A 244 -16.95 -13.84 1.36
C PRO A 244 -17.67 -14.20 0.04
N ILE A 245 -17.90 -13.21 -0.83
CA ILE A 245 -18.78 -13.33 -2.02
C ILE A 245 -18.30 -14.36 -3.05
N GLU A 246 -17.00 -14.62 -3.10
CA GLU A 246 -16.34 -15.52 -4.06
C GLU A 246 -16.65 -17.00 -3.75
N TYR A 247 -16.98 -17.31 -2.49
CA TYR A 247 -17.28 -18.66 -1.99
C TYR A 247 -18.76 -19.00 -1.98
N MET A 248 -19.62 -17.99 -2.16
CA MET A 248 -21.05 -18.10 -1.96
C MET A 248 -21.76 -18.79 -3.13
N ALA A 249 -22.72 -19.65 -2.79
CA ALA A 249 -23.62 -20.26 -3.76
C ALA A 249 -24.61 -19.23 -4.33
N PRO A 250 -25.04 -19.39 -5.59
CA PRO A 250 -25.93 -18.42 -6.27
C PRO A 250 -27.24 -18.16 -5.51
N GLU A 251 -27.80 -19.17 -4.85
CA GLU A 251 -29.03 -19.09 -4.07
C GLU A 251 -28.90 -18.28 -2.77
N THR A 252 -27.68 -17.99 -2.32
CA THR A 252 -27.45 -17.17 -1.10
C THR A 252 -27.59 -15.66 -1.38
N PHE A 253 -27.68 -15.28 -2.66
CA PHE A 253 -27.91 -13.91 -3.08
C PHE A 253 -29.42 -13.61 -3.21
N GLY A 254 -29.79 -12.33 -3.16
CA GLY A 254 -31.17 -11.89 -3.37
C GLY A 254 -32.08 -11.94 -2.14
N GLY A 255 -31.57 -12.30 -0.96
CA GLY A 255 -32.31 -12.23 0.31
C GLY A 255 -33.37 -13.32 0.53
N ASN A 256 -33.43 -14.30 -0.37
CA ASN A 256 -34.34 -15.44 -0.25
C ASN A 256 -33.84 -16.46 0.79
N GLU A 257 -34.78 -17.31 1.23
CA GLU A 257 -34.49 -18.49 2.02
C GLU A 257 -33.80 -19.56 1.19
N TYR A 258 -32.75 -20.16 1.74
CA TYR A 258 -31.96 -21.18 1.06
C TYR A 258 -31.58 -22.35 1.98
N ARG A 259 -31.25 -23.49 1.36
CA ARG A 259 -30.76 -24.69 2.04
C ARG A 259 -29.28 -24.53 2.35
N ALA A 260 -28.95 -24.46 3.63
CA ALA A 260 -27.55 -24.26 4.05
C ALA A 260 -26.63 -25.43 3.68
N GLU A 261 -27.15 -26.65 3.70
CA GLU A 261 -26.40 -27.86 3.33
C GLU A 261 -25.91 -27.79 1.88
N SER A 262 -26.82 -27.52 0.93
CA SER A 262 -26.48 -27.42 -0.49
C SER A 262 -25.52 -26.28 -0.79
N ALA A 263 -25.75 -25.11 -0.18
CA ALA A 263 -24.87 -23.96 -0.34
C ALA A 263 -23.44 -24.24 0.19
N GLU A 264 -23.30 -25.01 1.27
CA GLU A 264 -21.99 -25.38 1.80
C GLU A 264 -21.25 -26.39 0.92
N ILE A 265 -21.97 -27.31 0.26
CA ILE A 265 -21.39 -28.21 -0.76
C ILE A 265 -20.88 -27.42 -1.95
N PHE A 266 -21.60 -26.40 -2.40
CA PHE A 266 -21.12 -25.48 -3.43
C PHE A 266 -19.81 -24.81 -3.02
N THR A 267 -19.74 -24.27 -1.80
CA THR A 267 -18.51 -23.69 -1.24
C THR A 267 -17.35 -24.68 -1.20
N CYS A 268 -17.60 -25.96 -0.90
CA CYS A 268 -16.58 -27.02 -0.97
C CYS A 268 -16.04 -27.19 -2.41
N GLY A 269 -16.91 -27.09 -3.42
CA GLY A 269 -16.51 -27.11 -4.83
C GLY A 269 -15.57 -25.95 -5.20
N ILE A 270 -15.84 -24.75 -4.72
CA ILE A 270 -14.96 -23.58 -4.92
C ILE A 270 -13.61 -23.79 -4.24
N ILE A 271 -13.59 -24.38 -3.04
CA ILE A 271 -12.35 -24.70 -2.33
C ILE A 271 -11.54 -25.75 -3.12
N LEU A 272 -12.17 -26.77 -3.70
CA LEU A 272 -11.50 -27.73 -4.56
C LEU A 272 -10.91 -27.05 -5.80
N PHE A 273 -11.70 -26.21 -6.47
CA PHE A 273 -11.24 -25.44 -7.62
C PHE A 273 -9.99 -24.63 -7.24
N ALA A 274 -10.07 -23.86 -6.15
CA ALA A 274 -8.94 -23.07 -5.67
C ALA A 274 -7.72 -23.92 -5.29
N MET A 275 -7.90 -25.11 -4.73
CA MET A 275 -6.77 -26.02 -4.45
C MET A 275 -6.08 -26.53 -5.72
N LEU A 276 -6.82 -26.71 -6.81
CA LEU A 276 -6.30 -27.24 -8.07
C LEU A 276 -5.72 -26.15 -8.97
N THR A 277 -6.32 -24.96 -8.99
CA THR A 277 -5.97 -23.86 -9.91
C THR A 277 -5.20 -22.74 -9.23
N SER A 278 -5.24 -22.64 -7.90
CA SER A 278 -4.79 -21.47 -7.12
C SER A 278 -5.57 -20.18 -7.43
N GLU A 279 -6.75 -20.31 -8.04
CA GLU A 279 -7.61 -19.20 -8.46
C GLU A 279 -9.07 -19.43 -8.06
N PHE A 280 -9.90 -18.39 -8.14
CA PHE A 280 -11.35 -18.51 -8.02
C PHE A 280 -11.97 -18.57 -9.42
N PRO A 281 -13.06 -19.33 -9.61
CA PRO A 281 -13.65 -19.49 -10.94
C PRO A 281 -14.38 -18.21 -11.42
N TRP A 282 -14.77 -17.33 -10.50
CA TRP A 282 -15.45 -16.06 -10.75
C TRP A 282 -15.34 -15.12 -9.54
N GLU A 283 -15.73 -13.85 -9.72
CA GLU A 283 -15.86 -12.87 -8.63
C GLU A 283 -17.11 -13.11 -7.78
N LYS A 284 -18.23 -13.46 -8.42
CA LYS A 284 -19.50 -13.76 -7.76
C LYS A 284 -20.32 -14.75 -8.60
N ALA A 285 -20.98 -15.69 -7.94
CA ALA A 285 -21.84 -16.68 -8.59
C ALA A 285 -23.20 -16.08 -8.99
N GLN A 286 -23.22 -15.16 -9.95
CA GLN A 286 -24.44 -14.55 -10.48
C GLN A 286 -24.37 -14.40 -12.01
N PRO A 287 -25.52 -14.43 -12.71
CA PRO A 287 -25.56 -14.34 -14.18
C PRO A 287 -24.93 -13.07 -14.76
N GLU A 288 -24.90 -11.96 -14.01
CA GLU A 288 -24.25 -10.72 -14.47
C GLU A 288 -22.73 -10.85 -14.57
N CYS A 289 -22.14 -11.85 -13.91
CA CYS A 289 -20.73 -12.16 -14.02
C CYS A 289 -20.48 -13.06 -15.24
N SER A 290 -19.89 -12.49 -16.30
CA SER A 290 -19.57 -13.20 -17.55
C SER A 290 -18.87 -14.54 -17.33
N ASN A 291 -17.96 -14.63 -16.35
CA ASN A 291 -17.24 -15.87 -16.05
C ASN A 291 -18.13 -16.96 -15.43
N TYR A 292 -19.13 -16.57 -14.63
CA TYR A 292 -20.08 -17.51 -14.03
C TYR A 292 -21.09 -18.02 -15.08
N ASP A 293 -21.62 -17.11 -15.90
CA ASP A 293 -22.51 -17.47 -17.02
C ASP A 293 -21.80 -18.40 -18.03
N SER A 294 -20.54 -18.07 -18.35
CA SER A 294 -19.69 -18.91 -19.22
C SER A 294 -19.33 -20.25 -18.60
N PHE A 295 -19.25 -20.36 -17.26
CA PHE A 295 -18.98 -21.65 -16.61
C PHE A 295 -20.19 -22.59 -16.66
N GLY A 296 -21.41 -22.01 -16.69
CA GLY A 296 -22.67 -22.75 -16.85
C GLY A 296 -22.93 -23.20 -18.29
N SER A 297 -22.48 -22.43 -19.28
CA SER A 297 -22.47 -22.86 -20.68
C SER A 297 -21.27 -23.77 -20.94
N THR A 298 -21.49 -24.94 -21.52
CA THR A 298 -20.50 -26.02 -21.63
C THR A 298 -19.25 -25.71 -22.48
N ASP A 299 -19.09 -24.49 -22.98
CA ASP A 299 -18.01 -24.06 -23.87
C ASP A 299 -16.66 -23.88 -23.17
N VAL A 300 -16.64 -23.71 -21.84
CA VAL A 300 -15.40 -23.53 -21.07
C VAL A 300 -14.66 -24.84 -20.78
N TRP A 301 -15.32 -26.00 -20.85
CA TRP A 301 -14.68 -27.30 -20.57
C TRP A 301 -13.62 -27.72 -21.61
N TYR A 302 -13.63 -27.10 -22.80
CA TYR A 302 -12.62 -27.31 -23.85
C TYR A 302 -11.39 -26.40 -23.71
N LEU A 303 -11.47 -25.36 -22.89
CA LEU A 303 -10.30 -24.63 -22.40
C LEU A 303 -9.79 -25.39 -21.19
N SER A 304 -8.82 -26.29 -21.40
CA SER A 304 -8.21 -27.09 -20.35
C SER A 304 -8.01 -26.27 -19.07
N PRO A 305 -8.70 -26.60 -17.96
CA PRO A 305 -8.47 -25.98 -16.64
C PRO A 305 -7.04 -26.21 -16.15
N PHE A 306 -6.31 -27.12 -16.79
CA PHE A 306 -4.90 -27.46 -16.57
C PHE A 306 -3.94 -26.72 -17.53
N SER A 307 -4.46 -25.92 -18.46
CA SER A 307 -3.68 -25.06 -19.36
C SER A 307 -3.62 -23.60 -18.89
N LEU A 308 -4.34 -23.26 -17.82
CA LEU A 308 -3.98 -22.12 -16.99
C LEU A 308 -2.59 -22.41 -16.43
N THR A 309 -1.63 -21.71 -17.01
CA THR A 309 -0.24 -21.69 -16.60
C THR A 309 -0.15 -21.70 -15.07
N PRO A 310 0.67 -22.58 -14.47
CA PRO A 310 0.76 -22.70 -13.02
C PRO A 310 1.01 -21.33 -12.41
N TYR A 311 0.58 -21.11 -11.16
CA TYR A 311 0.90 -19.90 -10.38
C TYR A 311 2.38 -19.48 -10.48
N LYS A 312 3.29 -20.41 -10.80
CA LYS A 312 4.69 -20.15 -11.15
C LYS A 312 4.88 -19.24 -12.37
N THR A 313 4.06 -19.35 -13.41
CA THR A 313 4.06 -18.44 -14.57
C THR A 313 3.25 -17.18 -14.31
N ARG A 314 2.30 -17.16 -13.37
CA ARG A 314 1.68 -15.91 -12.89
C ARG A 314 2.59 -15.15 -11.91
N MET A 315 3.52 -15.83 -11.24
CA MET A 315 4.59 -15.25 -10.40
C MET A 315 5.87 -14.93 -11.21
N LEU A 316 6.07 -15.56 -12.36
CA LEU A 316 7.08 -15.14 -13.35
C LEU A 316 6.53 -14.10 -14.34
N ALA A 317 5.20 -14.04 -14.51
CA ALA A 317 4.48 -12.92 -15.13
C ALA A 317 3.98 -11.89 -14.09
N SER A 318 4.27 -12.05 -12.79
CA SER A 318 3.86 -11.08 -11.74
C SER A 318 4.73 -9.83 -11.71
N VAL A 319 5.60 -9.64 -12.70
CA VAL A 319 5.97 -8.28 -13.06
C VAL A 319 4.94 -7.82 -14.09
N ASN A 320 3.70 -7.60 -13.61
CA ASN A 320 2.69 -6.82 -14.35
C ASN A 320 3.17 -5.36 -14.34
N LEU A 321 4.32 -5.12 -14.98
CA LEU A 321 4.86 -3.79 -15.17
C LEU A 321 3.85 -3.03 -16.00
N THR A 322 3.54 -1.83 -15.56
CA THR A 322 2.84 -0.89 -16.41
C THR A 322 3.70 -0.54 -17.63
N TRP A 323 3.11 0.03 -18.68
CA TRP A 323 3.90 0.58 -19.79
C TRP A 323 4.95 1.59 -19.29
N MET A 324 4.60 2.40 -18.28
CA MET A 324 5.52 3.35 -17.67
C MET A 324 6.67 2.66 -16.92
N GLU A 325 6.38 1.67 -16.10
CA GLU A 325 7.38 0.91 -15.35
C GLU A 325 8.30 0.13 -16.31
N SER A 326 7.74 -0.44 -17.37
CA SER A 326 8.48 -1.14 -18.43
C SER A 326 9.41 -0.21 -19.20
N PHE A 327 8.97 1.00 -19.52
CA PHE A 327 9.80 2.01 -20.16
C PHE A 327 11.07 2.30 -19.33
N TRP A 328 10.93 2.56 -18.03
CA TRP A 328 12.07 2.81 -17.15
C TRP A 328 12.94 1.58 -16.92
N ALA A 329 12.33 0.39 -16.82
CA ALA A 329 13.05 -0.88 -16.69
C ALA A 329 13.91 -1.18 -17.92
N MET A 330 13.35 -1.02 -19.13
CA MET A 330 14.06 -1.22 -20.40
C MET A 330 15.20 -0.21 -20.56
N LEU A 331 14.98 1.07 -20.25
CA LEU A 331 16.05 2.07 -20.27
C LEU A 331 17.17 1.75 -19.28
N SER A 332 16.83 1.29 -18.07
CA SER A 332 17.81 0.88 -17.07
C SER A 332 18.62 -0.33 -17.54
N LEU A 333 17.95 -1.35 -18.07
CA LEU A 333 18.59 -2.54 -18.61
C LEU A 333 19.52 -2.19 -19.78
N ALA A 334 19.06 -1.34 -20.71
CA ALA A 334 19.88 -0.87 -21.81
C ALA A 334 21.13 -0.13 -21.32
N ALA A 335 20.99 0.73 -20.31
CA ALA A 335 22.13 1.43 -19.71
C ALA A 335 23.12 0.45 -19.04
N VAL A 336 22.62 -0.54 -18.27
CA VAL A 336 23.48 -1.56 -17.66
C VAL A 336 24.21 -2.40 -18.71
N LEU A 337 23.49 -2.94 -19.70
CA LEU A 337 24.09 -3.74 -20.77
C LEU A 337 25.17 -2.96 -21.52
N LEU A 338 24.88 -1.69 -21.80
CA LEU A 338 25.81 -0.79 -22.45
C LEU A 338 27.05 -0.53 -21.58
N GLY A 339 26.88 -0.27 -20.27
CA GLY A 339 27.99 -0.10 -19.32
C GLY A 339 28.82 -1.38 -19.11
N VAL A 340 28.19 -2.55 -19.07
CA VAL A 340 28.89 -3.84 -19.00
C VAL A 340 29.70 -4.07 -20.27
N ALA A 341 29.14 -3.79 -21.44
CA ALA A 341 29.82 -3.96 -22.71
C ALA A 341 31.08 -3.07 -22.81
N THR A 342 31.09 -1.89 -22.17
CA THR A 342 32.32 -1.07 -22.11
C THR A 342 33.49 -1.70 -21.38
N ASN A 343 33.25 -2.64 -20.47
CA ASN A 343 34.33 -3.34 -19.76
C ASN A 343 35.02 -4.38 -20.64
N PHE A 344 34.33 -4.92 -21.65
CA PHE A 344 34.85 -5.95 -22.54
C PHE A 344 35.44 -5.40 -23.83
N TYR A 345 34.95 -4.26 -24.29
CA TYR A 345 35.37 -3.65 -25.56
C TYR A 345 35.88 -2.22 -25.32
N THR A 346 37.20 -2.06 -25.32
CA THR A 346 37.85 -0.74 -25.19
C THR A 346 37.40 0.22 -26.29
N ASP A 347 37.15 -0.28 -27.50
CA ASP A 347 36.65 0.50 -28.64
C ASP A 347 35.19 0.94 -28.49
N LEU A 348 34.39 0.16 -27.74
CA LEU A 348 33.00 0.52 -27.41
C LEU A 348 32.97 1.60 -26.33
N PHE A 349 33.87 1.55 -25.35
CA PHE A 349 34.07 2.63 -24.38
C PHE A 349 34.44 3.95 -25.08
N THR A 350 35.39 3.93 -26.03
CA THR A 350 35.73 5.13 -26.83
C THR A 350 34.55 5.60 -27.66
N SER A 351 33.77 4.68 -28.25
CA SER A 351 32.58 5.01 -29.05
C SER A 351 31.45 5.61 -28.21
N MET A 352 31.25 5.14 -26.98
CA MET A 352 30.27 5.68 -26.02
C MET A 352 30.70 7.02 -25.43
N ALA A 353 31.97 7.13 -25.02
CA ALA A 353 32.54 8.40 -24.60
C ALA A 353 32.49 9.43 -25.74
N MET A 354 32.56 8.97 -27.01
CA MET A 354 32.33 9.79 -28.20
C MET A 354 30.85 10.06 -28.52
N MET A 355 29.91 9.20 -28.13
CA MET A 355 28.46 9.44 -28.27
C MET A 355 27.91 10.39 -27.19
N ALA A 356 28.39 10.27 -25.95
CA ALA A 356 28.06 11.15 -24.82
C ALA A 356 28.95 12.41 -24.76
N ARG A 357 30.10 12.42 -25.47
CA ARG A 357 31.15 13.46 -25.52
C ARG A 357 31.46 14.13 -24.18
N TYR A 358 31.77 13.32 -23.16
CA TYR A 358 32.38 13.84 -21.92
C TYR A 358 33.85 14.26 -22.09
N ALA A 359 34.47 14.07 -23.26
CA ALA A 359 35.85 14.45 -23.49
C ALA A 359 36.33 14.35 -24.94
N ASN A 360 37.27 15.21 -25.30
CA ASN A 360 38.07 15.11 -26.51
C ASN A 360 39.13 14.00 -26.34
N ILE A 361 38.76 12.74 -26.56
CA ILE A 361 39.70 11.61 -26.63
C ILE A 361 40.34 11.66 -28.02
N GLY A 362 41.66 11.89 -28.07
CA GLY A 362 42.38 12.28 -29.28
C GLY A 362 42.30 11.33 -30.48
N LYS A 363 42.60 11.89 -31.66
CA LYS A 363 42.98 11.28 -32.96
C LYS A 363 42.43 9.88 -33.29
N VAL A 364 41.12 9.67 -33.24
CA VAL A 364 40.47 8.55 -33.95
C VAL A 364 39.81 9.09 -35.22
N LYS A 365 40.15 8.55 -36.40
CA LYS A 365 39.50 8.90 -37.68
C LYS A 365 38.03 8.44 -37.64
N LEU A 366 37.10 9.37 -37.45
CA LEU A 366 35.67 9.10 -37.41
C LEU A 366 35.09 8.79 -38.80
N PRO A 367 34.11 7.87 -38.92
CA PRO A 367 33.32 7.67 -40.14
C PRO A 367 32.44 8.90 -40.44
N ARG A 368 32.00 9.02 -41.71
CA ARG A 368 31.36 10.18 -42.38
C ARG A 368 30.01 10.69 -41.82
N TRP A 369 29.66 10.44 -40.55
CA TRP A 369 28.37 10.84 -39.95
C TRP A 369 28.38 12.23 -39.28
N ARG A 370 28.99 13.25 -39.92
CA ARG A 370 29.08 14.62 -39.36
C ARG A 370 27.75 15.40 -39.29
N LEU A 371 26.64 14.85 -39.80
CA LEU A 371 25.36 15.53 -39.95
C LEU A 371 24.41 15.40 -38.72
N THR A 372 24.80 14.70 -37.66
CA THR A 372 23.92 14.38 -36.50
C THR A 372 24.48 14.83 -35.15
N GLU A 373 25.17 15.99 -35.11
CA GLU A 373 25.78 16.55 -33.88
C GLU A 373 25.21 17.93 -33.52
N LEU A 374 24.80 18.11 -32.26
CA LEU A 374 24.26 19.36 -31.70
C LEU A 374 25.22 20.02 -30.70
N PRO A 375 25.20 21.36 -30.52
CA PRO A 375 26.09 22.03 -29.56
C PRO A 375 25.81 21.62 -28.09
N SER A 376 26.85 21.39 -27.27
CA SER A 376 26.66 21.04 -25.85
C SER A 376 25.95 22.12 -25.02
N ARG A 377 25.96 23.40 -25.45
CA ARG A 377 25.17 24.48 -24.84
C ARG A 377 23.66 24.22 -24.85
N TRP A 378 23.17 23.33 -25.71
CA TRP A 378 21.76 22.94 -25.73
C TRP A 378 21.37 22.03 -24.57
N PHE A 379 22.31 21.66 -23.69
CA PHE A 379 22.01 20.97 -22.42
C PHE A 379 21.01 21.77 -21.55
N THR A 380 21.05 23.10 -21.61
CA THR A 380 20.05 23.97 -20.96
C THR A 380 18.62 23.69 -21.43
N HIS A 381 18.40 23.24 -22.68
CA HIS A 381 17.07 22.92 -23.19
C HIS A 381 16.39 21.80 -22.41
N PHE A 382 17.17 20.83 -21.90
CA PHE A 382 16.64 19.76 -21.08
C PHE A 382 15.94 20.29 -19.83
N TYR A 383 16.56 21.25 -19.15
CA TYR A 383 15.99 21.83 -17.93
C TYR A 383 14.92 22.87 -18.22
N ILE A 384 14.92 23.50 -19.39
CA ILE A 384 13.77 24.29 -19.86
C ILE A 384 12.55 23.38 -19.96
N VAL A 385 12.67 22.27 -20.70
CA VAL A 385 11.59 21.29 -20.84
C VAL A 385 11.17 20.73 -19.48
N ALA A 386 12.13 20.32 -18.64
CA ALA A 386 11.86 19.80 -17.31
C ALA A 386 11.07 20.79 -16.43
N THR A 387 11.43 22.07 -16.48
CA THR A 387 10.76 23.11 -15.69
C THR A 387 9.32 23.29 -16.16
N PHE A 388 9.09 23.41 -17.47
CA PHE A 388 7.73 23.54 -18.02
C PHE A 388 6.86 22.31 -17.77
N THR A 389 7.37 21.10 -17.97
CA THR A 389 6.59 19.87 -17.77
C THR A 389 6.28 19.62 -16.29
N SER A 390 7.21 19.94 -15.39
CA SER A 390 6.98 19.83 -13.94
C SER A 390 6.08 20.94 -13.39
N GLU A 391 6.13 22.16 -13.94
CA GLU A 391 5.20 23.24 -13.62
C GLU A 391 3.77 22.87 -14.03
N LEU A 392 3.59 22.33 -15.24
CA LEU A 392 2.29 21.85 -15.70
C LEU A 392 1.77 20.73 -14.77
N ALA A 393 2.60 19.74 -14.45
CA ALA A 393 2.22 18.66 -13.55
C ALA A 393 1.84 19.16 -12.15
N LEU A 394 2.61 20.10 -11.59
CA LEU A 394 2.32 20.73 -10.31
C LEU A 394 0.99 21.47 -10.35
N THR A 395 0.78 22.29 -11.38
CA THR A 395 -0.47 23.06 -11.57
C THR A 395 -1.68 22.14 -11.62
N LEU A 396 -1.63 21.09 -12.43
CA LEU A 396 -2.71 20.10 -12.55
C LEU A 396 -2.98 19.39 -11.21
N SER A 397 -1.93 19.01 -10.48
CA SER A 397 -2.08 18.35 -9.17
C SER A 397 -2.70 19.28 -8.11
N VAL A 398 -2.39 20.58 -8.14
CA VAL A 398 -2.94 21.58 -7.22
C VAL A 398 -4.40 21.90 -7.55
N LEU A 399 -4.72 22.09 -8.83
CA LEU A 399 -6.12 22.27 -9.29
C LEU A 399 -6.98 21.08 -8.85
N ARG A 400 -6.44 19.86 -9.01
CA ARG A 400 -7.09 18.64 -8.55
C ARG A 400 -7.32 18.62 -7.03
N LEU A 401 -6.29 18.91 -6.24
CA LEU A 401 -6.36 18.93 -4.77
C LEU A 401 -7.35 19.98 -4.24
N THR A 402 -7.47 21.12 -4.94
CA THR A 402 -8.40 22.20 -4.58
C THR A 402 -9.83 21.92 -5.02
N GLY A 403 -10.11 20.77 -5.62
CA GLY A 403 -11.46 20.40 -6.08
C GLY A 403 -11.89 21.15 -7.35
N PHE A 404 -10.97 21.86 -8.01
CA PHE A 404 -11.25 22.51 -9.28
C PHE A 404 -11.26 21.45 -10.38
N VAL A 405 -12.47 21.01 -10.77
CA VAL A 405 -12.62 19.94 -11.76
C VAL A 405 -12.57 20.51 -13.18
N MET A 406 -11.57 20.09 -13.93
CA MET A 406 -11.35 20.46 -15.34
C MET A 406 -12.17 19.56 -16.29
N HIS A 407 -13.48 19.42 -16.05
CA HIS A 407 -14.31 18.43 -16.77
C HIS A 407 -14.33 18.63 -18.29
N ASP A 408 -14.23 19.88 -18.77
CA ASP A 408 -14.36 20.21 -20.21
C ASP A 408 -13.04 20.58 -20.91
N ALA A 409 -11.91 20.50 -20.19
CA ALA A 409 -10.62 20.86 -20.76
C ALA A 409 -10.07 19.70 -21.60
N LYS A 410 -10.34 19.71 -22.93
CA LYS A 410 -9.83 18.71 -23.89
C LYS A 410 -8.35 18.33 -23.68
N PRO A 411 -7.41 19.27 -23.44
CA PRO A 411 -6.00 18.91 -23.21
C PRO A 411 -5.77 18.04 -21.95
N VAL A 412 -6.56 18.28 -20.89
CA VAL A 412 -6.46 17.52 -19.63
C VAL A 412 -7.02 16.12 -19.80
N ILE A 413 -8.11 15.98 -20.57
CA ILE A 413 -8.70 14.68 -20.92
C ILE A 413 -7.68 13.85 -21.72
N ILE A 414 -7.10 14.43 -22.77
CA ILE A 414 -6.07 13.75 -23.58
C ILE A 414 -4.89 13.32 -22.71
N LEU A 415 -4.41 14.18 -21.82
CA LEU A 415 -3.34 13.83 -20.89
C LEU A 415 -3.75 12.69 -19.95
N GLN A 416 -4.97 12.73 -19.41
CA GLN A 416 -5.49 11.68 -18.54
C GLN A 416 -5.60 10.34 -19.27
N ASP A 417 -6.04 10.35 -20.53
CA ASP A 417 -6.10 9.15 -21.37
C ASP A 417 -4.70 8.56 -21.58
N VAL A 418 -3.71 9.40 -21.90
CA VAL A 418 -2.31 8.98 -22.02
C VAL A 418 -1.77 8.42 -20.70
N LEU A 419 -2.02 9.09 -19.57
CA LEU A 419 -1.60 8.60 -18.26
C LEU A 419 -2.28 7.27 -17.91
N SER A 420 -3.56 7.11 -18.24
CA SER A 420 -4.30 5.88 -18.00
C SER A 420 -3.75 4.72 -18.84
N PHE A 421 -3.41 4.97 -20.11
CA PHE A 421 -2.76 4.01 -20.99
C PHE A 421 -1.38 3.61 -20.45
N LEU A 422 -0.56 4.59 -20.05
CA LEU A 422 0.76 4.33 -19.48
C LEU A 422 0.70 3.53 -18.17
N ARG A 423 -0.43 3.57 -17.47
CA ARG A 423 -0.66 2.87 -16.20
C ARG A 423 -1.17 1.44 -16.40
N GLN A 424 -1.60 1.09 -17.60
CA GLN A 424 -2.07 -0.27 -17.90
C GLN A 424 -0.89 -1.25 -17.86
N PRO A 425 -1.09 -2.47 -17.34
CA PRO A 425 -0.13 -3.55 -17.48
C PRO A 425 0.22 -3.80 -18.96
N VAL A 426 1.49 -4.06 -19.24
CA VAL A 426 1.90 -4.41 -20.61
C VAL A 426 1.16 -5.67 -21.07
N GLY A 427 0.58 -5.61 -22.27
CA GLY A 427 -0.15 -6.72 -22.88
C GLY A 427 -1.67 -6.69 -22.69
N THR A 428 -2.22 -5.75 -21.92
CA THR A 428 -3.68 -5.52 -21.88
C THR A 428 -4.08 -4.54 -22.98
N MET A 429 -4.93 -4.96 -23.93
CA MET A 429 -5.48 -4.09 -25.00
C MET A 429 -6.96 -3.71 -24.78
N GLU A 430 -7.54 -4.10 -23.66
CA GLU A 430 -8.92 -3.77 -23.33
C GLU A 430 -9.01 -2.38 -22.70
N THR A 431 -10.00 -1.60 -23.15
CA THR A 431 -10.37 -0.35 -22.50
C THR A 431 -10.84 -0.64 -21.07
N PRO A 432 -10.20 -0.09 -20.03
CA PRO A 432 -10.55 -0.39 -18.66
C PRO A 432 -11.95 0.14 -18.35
N THR A 433 -12.87 -0.75 -17.99
CA THR A 433 -14.23 -0.41 -17.51
C THR A 433 -14.21 0.23 -16.12
N SER A 434 -13.07 0.20 -15.42
CA SER A 434 -12.85 0.89 -14.15
C SER A 434 -11.42 1.45 -14.04
N THR A 435 -11.29 2.68 -13.54
CA THR A 435 -9.97 3.29 -13.31
C THR A 435 -9.30 2.62 -12.11
N PRO A 436 -8.02 2.20 -12.21
CA PRO A 436 -7.33 1.57 -11.09
C PRO A 436 -7.20 2.54 -9.91
N SER A 437 -7.46 2.04 -8.70
CA SER A 437 -7.40 2.85 -7.47
C SER A 437 -6.05 3.57 -7.33
N PRO A 438 -6.02 4.83 -6.87
CA PRO A 438 -4.78 5.58 -6.70
C PRO A 438 -3.84 4.91 -5.68
N ARG A 439 -2.54 4.86 -5.99
CA ARG A 439 -1.52 4.30 -5.10
C ARG A 439 -1.07 5.33 -4.04
N LEU A 440 -1.09 6.62 -4.39
CA LEU A 440 -0.73 7.73 -3.51
C LEU A 440 -1.90 8.70 -3.32
N ASN A 441 -1.94 9.36 -2.16
CA ASN A 441 -2.92 10.41 -1.90
C ASN A 441 -2.56 11.72 -2.62
N GLU A 442 -3.55 12.59 -2.84
CA GLU A 442 -3.40 13.85 -3.58
C GLU A 442 -2.34 14.77 -2.97
N ALA A 443 -2.29 14.89 -1.64
CA ALA A 443 -1.32 15.74 -0.95
C ALA A 443 0.13 15.29 -1.19
N THR A 444 0.38 13.97 -1.24
CA THR A 444 1.71 13.42 -1.52
C THR A 444 2.11 13.66 -2.99
N ILE A 445 1.15 13.58 -3.92
CA ILE A 445 1.40 13.87 -5.34
C ILE A 445 1.80 15.33 -5.52
N VAL A 446 1.04 16.27 -4.95
CA VAL A 446 1.36 17.71 -4.99
C VAL A 446 2.74 17.97 -4.40
N LEU A 447 3.06 17.35 -3.26
CA LEU A 447 4.39 17.48 -2.64
C LEU A 447 5.50 16.97 -3.56
N CYS A 448 5.34 15.79 -4.16
CA CYS A 448 6.35 15.22 -5.06
C CYS A 448 6.53 16.07 -6.33
N CYS A 449 5.44 16.55 -6.93
CA CYS A 449 5.48 17.47 -8.07
C CYS A 449 6.18 18.78 -7.70
N PHE A 450 5.91 19.35 -6.51
CA PHE A 450 6.56 20.56 -6.03
C PHE A 450 8.07 20.37 -5.85
N LEU A 451 8.49 19.28 -5.20
CA LEU A 451 9.91 18.97 -5.02
C LEU A 451 10.63 18.80 -6.37
N PHE A 452 10.02 18.08 -7.31
CA PHE A 452 10.62 17.90 -8.63
C PHE A 452 10.64 19.20 -9.45
N PHE A 453 9.61 20.05 -9.36
CA PHE A 453 9.62 21.38 -9.97
C PHE A 453 10.74 22.26 -9.40
N ALA A 454 10.90 22.28 -8.08
CA ALA A 454 11.99 23.02 -7.42
C ALA A 454 13.37 22.52 -7.88
N GLN A 455 13.54 21.20 -8.04
CA GLN A 455 14.74 20.59 -8.62
C GLN A 455 14.98 21.07 -10.06
N ALA A 456 13.97 20.96 -10.92
CA ALA A 456 14.06 21.34 -12.33
C ALA A 456 14.39 22.82 -12.51
N LEU A 457 13.71 23.70 -11.76
CA LEU A 457 13.92 25.15 -11.79
C LEU A 457 15.33 25.53 -11.33
N ARG A 458 15.83 24.92 -10.24
CA ARG A 458 17.21 25.12 -9.79
C ARG A 458 18.21 24.67 -10.85
N ARG A 459 18.02 23.46 -11.41
CA ARG A 459 18.91 22.94 -12.45
C ARG A 459 18.87 23.80 -13.71
N PHE A 460 17.72 24.35 -14.08
CA PHE A 460 17.61 25.33 -15.15
C PHE A 460 18.47 26.56 -14.85
N PHE A 461 18.31 27.17 -13.67
CA PHE A 461 19.11 28.32 -13.26
C PHE A 461 20.62 28.03 -13.31
N GLU A 462 21.05 26.90 -12.75
CA GLU A 462 22.45 26.47 -12.78
C GLU A 462 22.96 26.22 -14.20
N SER A 463 22.15 25.63 -15.07
CA SER A 463 22.53 25.33 -16.46
C SER A 463 22.59 26.59 -17.33
N ALA A 464 21.74 27.58 -17.07
CA ALA A 464 21.64 28.80 -17.87
C ALA A 464 22.65 29.86 -17.44
N PHE A 465 22.87 30.02 -16.13
CA PHE A 465 23.64 31.15 -15.59
C PHE A 465 24.95 30.74 -14.94
N LEU A 466 25.01 29.56 -14.31
CA LEU A 466 26.20 29.12 -13.57
C LEU A 466 27.18 28.33 -14.46
N SER A 467 26.65 27.42 -15.26
CA SER A 467 27.42 26.48 -16.07
C SER A 467 28.16 27.17 -17.22
N VAL A 468 29.40 26.72 -17.46
CA VAL A 468 30.23 27.19 -18.58
C VAL A 468 30.47 25.99 -19.51
N TYR A 469 29.85 26.01 -20.68
CA TYR A 469 29.98 24.92 -21.66
C TYR A 469 31.23 25.10 -22.54
N SER A 470 31.86 23.99 -22.89
CA SER A 470 32.90 23.94 -23.93
C SER A 470 32.30 23.79 -25.32
N ASP A 471 33.11 23.97 -26.38
CA ASP A 471 32.75 23.72 -27.79
C ASP A 471 32.53 22.25 -28.16
N THR A 472 32.28 21.40 -27.15
CA THR A 472 31.89 20.02 -27.35
C THR A 472 30.50 19.96 -28.01
N LYS A 473 30.23 18.83 -28.66
CA LYS A 473 28.93 18.56 -29.29
C LYS A 473 28.33 17.30 -28.68
N MET A 474 27.03 17.11 -28.81
CA MET A 474 26.28 15.97 -28.31
C MET A 474 25.52 15.32 -29.46
N ASN A 475 25.35 14.00 -29.40
CA ASN A 475 24.60 13.28 -30.41
C ASN A 475 23.10 13.62 -30.37
N ILE A 476 22.46 13.77 -31.53
CA ILE A 476 21.02 14.09 -31.62
C ILE A 476 20.10 13.05 -30.96
N PHE A 477 20.45 11.76 -31.00
CA PHE A 477 19.68 10.71 -30.32
C PHE A 477 19.78 10.83 -28.80
N HIS A 478 20.95 11.18 -28.28
CA HIS A 478 21.13 11.45 -26.85
C HIS A 478 20.37 12.72 -26.43
N TYR A 479 20.32 13.73 -27.31
CA TYR A 479 19.46 14.91 -27.11
C TYR A 479 17.98 14.53 -27.02
N LEU A 480 17.45 13.79 -27.99
CA LEU A 480 16.05 13.37 -27.99
C LEU A 480 15.71 12.51 -26.77
N LEU A 481 16.58 11.57 -26.39
CA LEU A 481 16.40 10.74 -25.20
C LEU A 481 16.35 11.60 -23.92
N GLY A 482 17.18 12.63 -23.81
CA GLY A 482 17.16 13.58 -22.71
C GLY A 482 15.84 14.37 -22.63
N ILE A 483 15.31 14.81 -23.78
CA ILE A 483 14.01 15.51 -23.83
C ILE A 483 12.88 14.57 -23.38
N VAL A 484 12.83 13.34 -23.90
CA VAL A 484 11.82 12.34 -23.52
C VAL A 484 11.90 12.05 -22.02
N HIS A 485 13.12 11.90 -21.46
CA HIS A 485 13.31 11.69 -20.02
C HIS A 485 12.61 12.78 -19.19
N TYR A 486 12.86 14.06 -19.47
CA TYR A 486 12.29 15.16 -18.68
C TYR A 486 10.78 15.40 -18.90
N VAL A 487 10.20 14.86 -19.97
CA VAL A 487 8.75 14.77 -20.14
C VAL A 487 8.16 13.63 -19.32
N MET A 488 8.82 12.47 -19.31
CA MET A 488 8.32 11.26 -18.66
C MET A 488 8.43 11.31 -17.12
N VAL A 489 9.42 12.01 -16.55
CA VAL A 489 9.60 12.04 -15.08
C VAL A 489 8.40 12.66 -14.34
N PRO A 490 7.85 13.85 -14.71
CA PRO A 490 6.64 14.35 -14.09
C PRO A 490 5.42 13.44 -14.28
N CYS A 491 5.28 12.81 -15.45
CA CYS A 491 4.22 11.82 -15.71
C CYS A 491 4.32 10.60 -14.77
N SER A 492 5.53 10.15 -14.44
CA SER A 492 5.76 9.06 -13.46
C SER A 492 5.28 9.39 -12.06
N ILE A 493 5.17 10.68 -11.71
CA ILE A 493 4.60 11.11 -10.43
C ILE A 493 3.07 11.14 -10.54
N LEU A 494 2.53 11.78 -11.59
CA LEU A 494 1.08 11.95 -11.77
C LEU A 494 0.33 10.62 -11.87
N ILE A 495 0.92 9.63 -12.53
CA ILE A 495 0.30 8.31 -12.75
C ILE A 495 -0.02 7.55 -11.46
N GLU A 496 0.69 7.86 -10.38
CA GLU A 496 0.52 7.22 -9.06
C GLU A 496 -0.67 7.80 -8.27
N GLY A 497 -1.16 8.98 -8.68
CA GLY A 497 -2.25 9.70 -8.03
C GLY A 497 -3.65 9.31 -8.53
N PRO A 498 -4.70 9.97 -8.00
CA PRO A 498 -6.06 9.86 -8.52
C PRO A 498 -6.18 10.40 -9.94
N SER A 499 -7.23 9.98 -10.66
CA SER A 499 -7.54 10.54 -11.99
C SER A 499 -7.69 12.05 -11.92
N LEU A 500 -7.15 12.74 -12.93
CA LEU A 500 -7.25 14.19 -13.09
C LEU A 500 -8.67 14.64 -13.45
N THR A 501 -9.51 13.74 -13.99
CA THR A 501 -10.84 14.05 -14.54
C THR A 501 -12.01 13.54 -13.70
N SER A 502 -11.79 12.63 -12.75
CA SER A 502 -12.86 12.21 -11.84
C SER A 502 -13.09 13.26 -10.75
N PRO A 503 -14.27 13.42 -10.14
CA PRO A 503 -14.43 14.28 -8.96
C PRO A 503 -13.72 13.66 -7.74
N SER A 504 -13.29 14.48 -6.77
CA SER A 504 -12.60 13.99 -5.56
C SER A 504 -13.55 13.63 -4.42
N ILE A 505 -14.77 14.20 -4.36
CA ILE A 505 -15.82 13.98 -3.34
C ILE A 505 -17.19 14.35 -3.94
N GLU A 506 -18.30 13.74 -3.47
CA GLU A 506 -19.69 14.16 -3.75
C GLU A 506 -19.87 15.67 -3.56
N GLU A 507 -20.68 16.30 -4.41
CA GLU A 507 -21.05 17.71 -4.38
C GLU A 507 -21.40 18.19 -2.95
N SER A 508 -20.44 18.88 -2.31
CA SER A 508 -20.69 19.70 -1.15
C SER A 508 -20.13 21.09 -1.44
N GLU A 509 -21.06 21.97 -1.77
CA GLU A 509 -21.01 23.43 -1.78
C GLU A 509 -19.69 24.07 -2.24
N ALA A 510 -19.69 24.52 -3.50
CA ALA A 510 -18.61 25.19 -4.22
C ALA A 510 -18.12 26.54 -3.60
N SER A 511 -18.51 26.88 -2.38
CA SER A 511 -18.15 28.14 -1.71
C SER A 511 -16.91 28.07 -0.81
N ASP A 512 -16.40 26.89 -0.46
CA ASP A 512 -15.26 26.73 0.47
C ASP A 512 -13.89 26.50 -0.22
N ILE A 513 -13.87 26.55 -1.56
CA ILE A 513 -12.76 26.16 -2.45
C ILE A 513 -11.52 27.10 -2.32
N ILE A 514 -11.63 28.23 -1.61
CA ILE A 514 -10.53 29.17 -1.38
C ILE A 514 -10.33 29.44 0.12
N SER A 515 -10.36 28.41 0.97
CA SER A 515 -9.99 28.56 2.37
C SER A 515 -8.60 27.99 2.65
N ASN A 516 -7.79 28.74 3.41
CA ASN A 516 -6.54 28.25 4.03
C ASN A 516 -6.76 26.91 4.77
N THR A 517 -7.98 26.65 5.23
CA THR A 517 -8.40 25.43 5.91
C THR A 517 -8.23 24.17 5.06
N TYR A 518 -8.49 24.23 3.74
CA TYR A 518 -8.33 23.06 2.85
C TYR A 518 -6.86 22.71 2.62
N PHE A 519 -6.01 23.71 2.37
CA PHE A 519 -4.58 23.51 2.19
C PHE A 519 -3.91 23.02 3.47
N VAL A 520 -4.23 23.63 4.62
CA VAL A 520 -3.76 23.17 5.94
C VAL A 520 -4.29 21.76 6.24
N GLY A 521 -5.53 21.46 5.87
CA GLY A 521 -6.10 20.12 5.95
C GLY A 521 -5.36 19.08 5.11
N ALA A 522 -4.92 19.44 3.90
CA ALA A 522 -4.10 18.58 3.05
C ALA A 522 -2.70 18.36 3.62
N LEU A 523 -2.07 19.41 4.17
CA LEU A 523 -0.78 19.29 4.86
C LEU A 523 -0.86 18.39 6.11
N ASN A 524 -1.98 18.43 6.84
CA ASN A 524 -2.22 17.55 7.99
C ASN A 524 -2.36 16.07 7.61
N LYS A 525 -2.58 15.75 6.32
CA LYS A 525 -2.56 14.35 5.82
C LYS A 525 -1.15 13.81 5.56
N LEU A 526 -0.12 14.67 5.59
CA LEU A 526 1.27 14.26 5.39
C LEU A 526 1.83 13.60 6.66
N THR A 527 2.53 12.48 6.50
CA THR A 527 3.16 11.75 7.61
C THR A 527 4.60 12.26 7.86
N LEU A 528 5.22 11.77 8.94
CA LEU A 528 6.64 12.05 9.23
C LEU A 528 7.59 11.60 8.11
N MET A 529 7.22 10.58 7.32
CA MET A 529 8.05 10.11 6.19
C MET A 529 8.17 11.17 5.10
N GLN A 530 7.08 11.89 4.79
CA GLN A 530 7.11 12.99 3.81
C GLN A 530 8.03 14.12 4.28
N TRP A 531 7.93 14.51 5.55
CA TRP A 531 8.78 15.57 6.09
C TRP A 531 10.26 15.17 6.17
N PHE A 532 10.56 13.90 6.48
CA PHE A 532 11.91 13.37 6.41
C PHE A 532 12.45 13.40 4.96
N GLY A 533 11.63 12.99 3.99
CA GLY A 533 11.97 13.09 2.57
C GLY A 533 12.25 14.53 2.13
N VAL A 534 11.44 15.51 2.56
CA VAL A 534 11.67 16.95 2.30
C VAL A 534 13.00 17.42 2.90
N ALA A 535 13.30 17.05 4.15
CA ALA A 535 14.57 17.43 4.79
C ALA A 535 15.78 16.85 4.03
N LEU A 536 15.68 15.57 3.62
CA LEU A 536 16.72 14.91 2.81
C LEU A 536 16.88 15.56 1.43
N PHE A 537 15.77 15.92 0.79
CA PHE A 537 15.76 16.64 -0.49
C PHE A 537 16.50 17.98 -0.39
N VAL A 538 16.15 18.81 0.61
CA VAL A 538 16.76 20.12 0.80
C VAL A 538 18.27 19.99 1.04
N TRP A 539 18.68 19.08 1.92
CA TRP A 539 20.09 18.85 2.19
C TRP A 539 20.86 18.40 0.95
N ALA A 540 20.35 17.42 0.19
CA ALA A 540 21.01 16.93 -1.02
C ALA A 540 21.04 17.98 -2.13
N SER A 541 19.96 18.75 -2.29
CA SER A 541 19.86 19.86 -3.26
C SER A 541 20.89 20.96 -2.98
N LEU A 542 21.06 21.35 -1.71
CA LEU A 542 22.09 22.31 -1.30
C LEU A 542 23.51 21.79 -1.56
N LYS A 543 23.76 20.52 -1.26
CA LYS A 543 25.08 19.90 -1.50
C LYS A 543 25.40 19.74 -2.99
N GLN A 544 24.39 19.44 -3.79
CA GLN A 544 24.56 19.42 -5.24
C GLN A 544 24.87 20.83 -5.80
N HIS A 545 24.14 21.85 -5.34
CA HIS A 545 24.40 23.24 -5.74
C HIS A 545 25.82 23.70 -5.39
N GLU A 546 26.29 23.35 -4.19
CA GLU A 546 27.67 23.60 -3.74
C GLU A 546 28.69 23.00 -4.73
N CYS A 547 28.45 21.79 -5.22
CA CYS A 547 29.32 21.15 -6.21
C CYS A 547 29.35 21.92 -7.54
N PHE A 548 28.20 22.36 -8.05
CA PHE A 548 28.16 23.15 -9.30
C PHE A 548 28.83 24.50 -9.16
N ARG A 549 28.74 25.13 -7.98
CA ARG A 549 29.43 26.39 -7.70
C ARG A 549 30.96 26.20 -7.69
N ILE A 550 31.46 25.10 -7.13
CA ILE A 550 32.90 24.76 -7.21
C ILE A 550 33.31 24.55 -8.67
N LEU A 551 32.52 23.80 -9.45
CA LEU A 551 32.81 23.53 -10.86
C LEU A 551 32.84 24.80 -11.72
N SER A 552 31.92 25.75 -11.48
CA SER A 552 31.87 27.00 -12.22
C SER A 552 32.95 27.99 -11.80
N ALA A 553 33.30 28.04 -10.50
CA ALA A 553 34.34 28.91 -9.97
C ALA A 553 35.72 28.62 -10.58
N MET A 554 35.98 27.39 -11.02
CA MET A 554 37.22 27.05 -11.74
C MET A 554 37.34 27.72 -13.11
N ARG A 555 36.23 28.21 -13.69
CA ARG A 555 36.18 28.77 -15.05
C ARG A 555 35.83 30.25 -15.07
N ARG A 556 35.43 30.83 -13.93
CA ARG A 556 34.99 32.22 -13.79
C ARG A 556 35.90 33.00 -12.86
N GLY A 557 36.09 34.28 -13.15
CA GLY A 557 36.84 35.21 -12.30
C GLY A 557 35.97 35.78 -11.18
N TYR A 558 36.59 36.57 -10.29
CA TYR A 558 35.88 37.26 -9.20
C TYR A 558 34.77 38.22 -9.68
N SER A 559 34.87 38.71 -10.93
CA SER A 559 33.84 39.53 -11.58
C SER A 559 32.66 38.72 -12.14
N GLY A 560 32.76 37.39 -12.18
CA GLY A 560 31.78 36.50 -12.79
C GLY A 560 32.03 36.21 -14.27
N ASP A 561 32.99 36.87 -14.92
CA ASP A 561 33.34 36.65 -16.33
C ASP A 561 34.02 35.29 -16.54
N VAL A 562 33.81 34.69 -17.71
CA VAL A 562 34.45 33.41 -18.08
C VAL A 562 35.94 33.66 -18.39
N LEU A 563 36.82 33.14 -17.55
CA LEU A 563 38.28 33.27 -17.70
C LEU A 563 38.87 32.22 -18.64
N THR A 564 38.31 31.00 -18.64
CA THR A 564 38.83 29.89 -19.44
C THR A 564 37.76 28.84 -19.73
N HIS A 565 37.82 28.26 -20.93
CA HIS A 565 37.02 27.09 -21.32
C HIS A 565 37.77 25.76 -21.09
N LEU A 566 39.03 25.82 -20.63
CA LEU A 566 39.81 24.62 -20.32
C LEU A 566 39.28 23.96 -19.05
N HIS A 567 39.30 22.64 -19.05
CA HIS A 567 38.91 21.86 -17.88
C HIS A 567 40.09 21.77 -16.90
N GLY A 568 39.78 21.70 -15.60
CA GLY A 568 40.75 21.45 -14.53
C GLY A 568 40.20 20.41 -13.55
N VAL A 569 41.05 19.94 -12.62
CA VAL A 569 40.66 18.97 -11.59
C VAL A 569 40.01 19.70 -10.41
N PRO A 570 38.74 19.44 -10.06
CA PRO A 570 38.09 20.10 -8.94
C PRO A 570 38.68 19.69 -7.60
N GLN A 571 38.78 20.66 -6.69
CA GLN A 571 39.26 20.50 -5.32
C GLN A 571 38.29 21.17 -4.35
N GLY A 572 38.20 20.63 -3.14
CA GLY A 572 37.38 21.17 -2.05
C GLY A 572 36.06 20.42 -1.85
N GLY A 573 35.68 20.32 -0.57
CA GLY A 573 34.43 19.71 -0.15
C GLY A 573 34.38 18.22 -0.48
N TRP A 574 33.33 17.78 -1.17
CA TRP A 574 33.16 16.36 -1.53
C TRP A 574 34.02 15.93 -2.71
N PHE A 575 34.55 16.88 -3.50
CA PHE A 575 35.46 16.55 -4.60
C PHE A 575 36.79 15.97 -4.11
N ASP A 576 37.16 16.17 -2.85
CA ASP A 576 38.39 15.60 -2.30
C ASP A 576 38.32 14.07 -2.17
N TYR A 577 37.11 13.52 -2.01
CA TYR A 577 36.87 12.10 -1.81
C TYR A 577 36.43 11.37 -3.09
N VAL A 578 35.63 12.04 -3.92
CA VAL A 578 35.00 11.44 -5.10
C VAL A 578 35.08 12.35 -6.33
N ALA A 579 35.12 11.74 -7.52
CA ALA A 579 35.22 12.46 -8.79
C ALA A 579 33.96 13.27 -9.09
N CYS A 580 32.79 12.67 -8.84
CA CYS A 580 31.49 13.20 -9.24
C CYS A 580 30.48 13.27 -8.08
N PRO A 581 30.74 14.05 -7.02
CA PRO A 581 29.81 14.17 -5.88
C PRO A 581 28.45 14.74 -6.28
N HIS A 582 28.39 15.59 -7.30
CA HIS A 582 27.14 16.13 -7.84
C HIS A 582 26.21 15.05 -8.41
N PHE A 583 26.76 13.97 -8.98
CA PHE A 583 25.97 12.81 -9.43
C PHE A 583 25.43 12.01 -8.24
N PHE A 584 26.21 11.89 -7.17
CA PHE A 584 25.78 11.22 -5.94
C PHE A 584 24.60 11.95 -5.30
N PHE A 585 24.69 13.28 -5.18
CA PHE A 585 23.59 14.07 -4.65
C PHE A 585 22.36 14.08 -5.57
N GLU A 586 22.50 13.90 -6.89
CA GLU A 586 21.35 13.70 -7.78
C GLU A 586 20.58 12.43 -7.39
N ILE A 587 21.30 11.33 -7.14
CA ILE A 587 20.68 10.06 -6.72
C ILE A 587 19.91 10.26 -5.41
N ILE A 588 20.51 10.94 -4.43
CA ILE A 588 19.86 11.22 -3.14
C ILE A 588 18.60 12.07 -3.32
N ILE A 589 18.61 13.05 -4.24
CA ILE A 589 17.43 13.86 -4.55
C ILE A 589 16.27 12.98 -5.06
N TYR A 590 16.54 12.05 -5.98
CA TYR A 590 15.50 11.13 -6.46
C TYR A 590 15.03 10.14 -5.38
N ILE A 591 15.95 9.64 -4.54
CA ILE A 591 15.62 8.81 -3.37
C ILE A 591 14.76 9.60 -2.37
N SER A 592 15.01 10.88 -2.16
CA SER A 592 14.24 11.70 -1.21
C SER A 592 12.77 11.87 -1.63
N ILE A 593 12.51 11.95 -2.94
CA ILE A 593 11.15 11.93 -3.48
C ILE A 593 10.53 10.53 -3.29
N TRP A 594 11.31 9.46 -3.45
CA TRP A 594 10.83 8.09 -3.17
C TRP A 594 10.48 7.88 -1.70
N VAL A 595 11.24 8.47 -0.77
CA VAL A 595 10.93 8.51 0.66
C VAL A 595 9.60 9.22 0.92
N CYS A 596 9.31 10.32 0.20
CA CYS A 596 8.00 10.98 0.28
C CYS A 596 6.84 10.07 -0.17
N GLN A 597 7.13 9.08 -1.02
CA GLN A 597 6.18 8.05 -1.47
C GLN A 597 6.23 6.78 -0.59
N ASN A 598 6.69 6.92 0.65
CA ASN A 598 6.82 5.85 1.64
C ASN A 598 7.69 4.66 1.19
N LEU A 599 8.63 4.87 0.26
CA LEU A 599 9.49 3.82 -0.30
C LEU A 599 8.70 2.62 -0.86
N THR A 600 7.51 2.89 -1.38
CA THR A 600 6.67 1.87 -2.02
C THR A 600 7.27 1.47 -3.37
N TRP A 601 7.15 0.18 -3.72
CA TRP A 601 7.57 -0.31 -5.04
C TRP A 601 6.55 0.09 -6.09
N ASN A 602 6.75 1.26 -6.69
CA ASN A 602 5.88 1.88 -7.67
C ASN A 602 6.69 2.43 -8.86
N THR A 603 6.06 3.18 -9.77
CA THR A 603 6.73 3.71 -10.97
C THR A 603 7.99 4.52 -10.64
N TRP A 604 7.97 5.29 -9.56
CA TRP A 604 9.11 6.11 -9.14
C TRP A 604 10.33 5.29 -8.73
N SER A 605 10.13 4.07 -8.19
CA SER A 605 11.25 3.18 -7.87
C SER A 605 12.07 2.81 -9.13
N PHE A 606 11.43 2.63 -10.28
CA PHE A 606 12.12 2.40 -11.56
C PHE A 606 12.84 3.64 -12.08
N VAL A 607 12.28 4.84 -11.85
CA VAL A 607 12.96 6.11 -12.14
C VAL A 607 14.25 6.24 -11.31
N VAL A 608 14.18 5.94 -10.01
CA VAL A 608 15.36 5.96 -9.12
C VAL A 608 16.42 4.96 -9.59
N ILE A 609 16.02 3.75 -9.97
CA ILE A 609 16.94 2.74 -10.52
C ILE A 609 17.61 3.27 -11.79
N PHE A 610 16.84 3.81 -12.74
CA PHE A 610 17.38 4.38 -13.97
C PHE A 610 18.39 5.49 -13.70
N VAL A 611 18.03 6.47 -12.85
CA VAL A 611 18.91 7.58 -12.50
C VAL A 611 20.17 7.06 -11.82
N THR A 612 20.05 6.13 -10.89
CA THR A 612 21.20 5.54 -10.19
C THR A 612 22.17 4.87 -11.18
N VAL A 613 21.67 3.99 -12.03
CA VAL A 613 22.48 3.31 -13.06
C VAL A 613 23.15 4.33 -13.98
N ASN A 614 22.39 5.30 -14.50
CA ASN A 614 22.90 6.30 -15.43
C ASN A 614 23.99 7.18 -14.78
N GLN A 615 23.77 7.63 -13.54
CA GLN A 615 24.74 8.44 -12.79
C GLN A 615 26.00 7.65 -12.42
N MET A 616 25.88 6.35 -12.09
CA MET A 616 27.04 5.49 -11.83
C MET A 616 27.90 5.30 -13.07
N ILE A 617 27.30 5.03 -14.24
CA ILE A 617 28.03 4.90 -15.51
C ILE A 617 28.70 6.22 -15.89
N ALA A 618 27.97 7.34 -15.78
CA ALA A 618 28.52 8.67 -16.05
C ALA A 618 29.70 9.02 -15.12
N ALA A 619 29.61 8.68 -13.83
CA ALA A 619 30.68 8.87 -12.86
C ALA A 619 31.94 8.07 -13.25
N SER A 620 31.78 6.80 -13.62
CA SER A 620 32.89 5.94 -14.07
C SER A 620 33.60 6.53 -15.30
N ILE A 621 32.83 6.91 -16.32
CA ILE A 621 33.39 7.51 -17.55
C ILE A 621 34.11 8.83 -17.23
N THR A 622 33.53 9.65 -16.35
CA THR A 622 34.11 10.95 -15.99
C THR A 622 35.41 10.80 -15.19
N ARG A 623 35.46 9.84 -14.25
CA ARG A 623 36.67 9.53 -13.49
C ARG A 623 37.78 9.03 -14.42
N GLU A 624 37.48 8.09 -15.29
CA GLU A 624 38.45 7.55 -16.25
C GLU A 624 38.98 8.65 -17.18
N TRP A 625 38.11 9.58 -17.58
CA TRP A 625 38.54 10.74 -18.33
C TRP A 625 39.52 11.63 -17.53
N TYR A 626 39.24 11.93 -16.27
CA TYR A 626 40.14 12.72 -15.44
C TYR A 626 41.52 12.06 -15.30
N ILE A 627 41.57 10.75 -15.07
CA ILE A 627 42.83 9.97 -14.97
C ILE A 627 43.64 10.09 -16.27
N ARG A 628 42.99 9.92 -17.43
CA ARG A 628 43.66 10.01 -18.74
C ARG A 628 44.09 11.43 -19.11
N LYS A 629 43.30 12.43 -18.72
CA LYS A 629 43.53 13.82 -19.12
C LYS A 629 44.54 14.54 -18.22
N PHE A 630 44.57 14.19 -16.93
CA PHE A 630 45.43 14.81 -15.93
C PHE A 630 46.22 13.76 -15.12
N PRO A 631 47.04 12.91 -15.78
CA PRO A 631 47.69 11.78 -15.12
C PRO A 631 48.66 12.19 -13.99
N GLU A 632 49.25 13.39 -14.09
CA GLU A 632 50.23 13.89 -13.11
C GLU A 632 49.58 14.59 -11.90
N VAL A 633 48.34 15.05 -12.04
CA VAL A 633 47.67 15.93 -11.04
C VAL A 633 46.47 15.24 -10.38
N TYR A 634 45.83 14.29 -11.07
CA TYR A 634 44.60 13.66 -10.57
C TYR A 634 44.90 12.59 -9.50
N PRO A 635 44.26 12.64 -8.31
CA PRO A 635 44.51 11.66 -7.26
C PRO A 635 43.97 10.27 -7.64
N THR A 636 44.83 9.25 -7.70
CA THR A 636 44.46 7.86 -8.06
C THR A 636 43.48 7.24 -7.05
N ASN A 637 43.57 7.62 -5.78
CA ASN A 637 42.72 7.13 -4.69
C ASN A 637 41.30 7.73 -4.68
N ARG A 638 41.02 8.73 -5.54
CA ARG A 638 39.69 9.36 -5.61
C ARG A 638 38.70 8.40 -6.28
N MET A 639 37.65 8.03 -5.54
CA MET A 639 36.58 7.13 -6.01
C MET A 639 35.66 7.84 -7.02
N ALA A 640 34.80 7.12 -7.73
CA ALA A 640 33.98 7.71 -8.79
C ALA A 640 32.81 8.55 -8.22
N LEU A 641 32.07 8.00 -7.26
CA LEU A 641 30.76 8.50 -6.84
C LEU A 641 30.50 8.41 -5.33
N ILE A 642 30.74 7.26 -4.70
CA ILE A 642 30.47 7.00 -3.28
C ILE A 642 31.81 6.91 -2.54
N PRO A 643 32.06 7.77 -1.55
CA PRO A 643 33.31 7.74 -0.79
C PRO A 643 33.58 6.34 -0.23
N TYR A 644 34.80 5.85 -0.43
CA TYR A 644 35.29 4.55 0.07
C TYR A 644 34.60 3.29 -0.48
N ILE A 645 33.62 3.41 -1.39
CA ILE A 645 32.87 2.27 -1.95
C ILE A 645 33.04 2.19 -3.48
N PHE A 646 32.75 3.26 -4.20
CA PHE A 646 32.65 3.25 -5.67
C PHE A 646 33.12 4.55 -6.29
#